data_AF-A0A3L7YEG5-F1
#
_entry.id   AF-A0A3L7YEG5-F1
#
_cell.length_a   1.000
_cell.length_b   1.000
_cell.length_c   1.000
_cell.angle_alpha   90.00
_cell.angle_beta   90.00
_cell.angle_gamma   90.00
#
_symmetry.space_group_name_H-M   'P 1'
#
loop_
_entity.id
_entity.type
_entity.pdbx_description
1 polymer ?
#
loop_
_entity_poly.entity_id
_entity_poly.type
_entity_poly.pdbx_seq_one_letter_code
_entity_poly.pdbx_strand_id
1 'polypeptide(L)'
;MRPELTDETHEVTVTMSQVSLRRTVSGAEAAWWLAAIAVAVVATVVRPQWPMALVDALVRVGGIWRSLVLPLPLFACAWVVFVNTASTGRAWAWVHSVPSRWWRQFAVALVLAASILAVVLNVGTVTATQIVRPVVLWVLQLVLHPDTPLAALVAIVAIAVMEADRRNLGVVSKVSDAWARRSRVGERALILRIPALLAMVAGATVAGAFYPDAMQGWFRDDPPDAQKYNLYSSFFNYSISDARIVSLEGYDLGERGLMLKPGTSGAITFTLDRPPRSIALLKANFYNRRFLQKGEVVGSVPETVFTNALEVSTDRGQTYWPVFTDQSIGDVVGSEPVDLTPSVGNASTYLLRFRATNTASEPMLVLPSMVVSVVVDPLTAPSPMFPAVLWGGLLALASYVGLRRWLPRPASSWWGALVASGLILFIVYLCDTGWGLGKVIAGAFPGLVRPTSTLELDLTTTVQLVLRLFPAISLVMCILAVMVRISGPKEDVTTVSSLVLFGALSVFVIALGMRWETLIRVRYDFLLPDAQGYLAIAREFAEKQINFSPLIRTVSILKELGEAGYDRQASFAAVFYAGGHNGREPLWPAVIHWFASVFGFSTFHARLVSILCSSAVAFLTGLLGAYRINPFVGVVGGLLVAVNVPHVSNAIHGLREELVTCFILGLVLVTSSGHLWRPLAGDFREWFRVPIRDRWPLAGRRLEWWRIVLAGLAGAGVILVRADMVVLVAMVGGTFTAMFRWGWRTWVPIAALALGFAAPMYVGYWATQGDPFWPGTYGASVNRNLEFPERMGTPGFPSAAEYAANWAAGPLISPITYFFGYHTPMQFLQYSIAGFERIFREILFADQPVLLVLFWVGLGFSVVSGRWIIPWGIAMTLLPFYAFMAGVPNPWVFPGRYAHQALPFAALAVAWAVCGLPIIGISWFNRRNVRIARSGSGG
;
A
#
# COMPACT_ATOMS: atom_id res chain seq x y z
N MET A 1 -43.29 -13.89 76.28
CA MET A 1 -44.40 -13.10 75.70
C MET A 1 -44.12 -12.89 74.22
N ARG A 2 -44.84 -13.61 73.35
CA ARG A 2 -44.92 -13.39 71.90
C ARG A 2 -46.40 -13.09 71.59
N PRO A 3 -46.72 -12.19 70.67
CA PRO A 3 -48.00 -12.23 69.99
C PRO A 3 -47.86 -12.87 68.60
N GLU A 4 -48.82 -13.75 68.33
CA GLU A 4 -49.21 -14.24 67.01
C GLU A 4 -49.76 -13.10 66.17
N LEU A 5 -49.51 -13.14 64.85
CA LEU A 5 -50.32 -12.43 63.87
C LEU A 5 -50.42 -13.29 62.61
N THR A 6 -51.67 -13.39 62.17
CA THR A 6 -52.30 -14.27 61.20
C THR A 6 -51.98 -13.94 59.75
N ASP A 7 -51.82 -14.98 58.93
CA ASP A 7 -51.73 -14.92 57.47
C ASP A 7 -53.12 -14.62 56.86
N GLU A 8 -53.22 -13.49 56.14
CA GLU A 8 -54.28 -13.24 55.17
C GLU A 8 -53.74 -13.44 53.75
N THR A 9 -54.35 -14.38 53.04
CA THR A 9 -54.11 -14.69 51.63
C THR A 9 -54.70 -13.61 50.72
N HIS A 10 -53.85 -12.86 50.02
CA HIS A 10 -54.27 -12.06 48.86
C HIS A 10 -53.87 -12.74 47.54
N GLU A 11 -54.88 -13.20 46.80
CA GLU A 11 -54.79 -13.46 45.36
C GLU A 11 -54.44 -12.17 44.62
N VAL A 12 -53.33 -12.18 43.87
CA VAL A 12 -52.98 -11.14 42.91
C VAL A 12 -53.07 -11.73 41.50
N THR A 13 -54.14 -11.35 40.81
CA THR A 13 -54.37 -11.57 39.38
C THR A 13 -53.40 -10.70 38.58
N VAL A 14 -52.39 -11.30 37.94
CA VAL A 14 -51.49 -10.57 37.03
C VAL A 14 -52.03 -10.66 35.61
N THR A 15 -52.50 -9.53 35.09
CA THR A 15 -52.84 -9.32 33.69
C THR A 15 -51.58 -9.23 32.83
N MET A 16 -51.46 -10.15 31.84
CA MET A 16 -50.47 -10.09 30.78
C MET A 16 -50.72 -8.86 29.88
N SER A 17 -49.85 -7.85 29.96
CA SER A 17 -49.79 -6.77 28.97
C SER A 17 -48.69 -7.03 27.93
N GLN A 18 -49.01 -6.61 26.71
CA GLN A 18 -48.32 -6.90 25.45
C GLN A 18 -46.83 -6.54 25.45
N VAL A 19 -45.99 -7.53 25.15
CA VAL A 19 -44.58 -7.31 24.81
C VAL A 19 -44.48 -6.83 23.35
N SER A 20 -43.97 -5.61 23.18
CA SER A 20 -43.67 -4.98 21.90
C SER A 20 -42.65 -5.79 21.09
N LEU A 21 -43.08 -6.32 19.95
CA LEU A 21 -42.20 -6.90 18.92
C LEU A 21 -41.47 -5.78 18.16
N ARG A 22 -40.30 -5.36 18.66
CA ARG A 22 -39.34 -4.60 17.85
C ARG A 22 -38.74 -5.54 16.79
N ARG A 23 -39.29 -5.52 15.57
CA ARG A 23 -38.68 -6.14 14.39
C ARG A 23 -37.40 -5.37 14.02
N THR A 24 -36.25 -5.98 14.27
CA THR A 24 -34.98 -5.55 13.67
C THR A 24 -34.94 -6.01 12.23
N VAL A 25 -34.88 -5.07 11.28
CA VAL A 25 -34.46 -5.33 9.90
C VAL A 25 -33.08 -6.02 9.96
N SER A 26 -32.93 -7.14 9.26
CA SER A 26 -31.67 -7.86 9.26
C SER A 26 -30.63 -6.99 8.54
N GLY A 27 -29.54 -6.63 9.24
CA GLY A 27 -28.47 -5.80 8.65
C GLY A 27 -27.79 -6.42 7.42
N ALA A 28 -28.08 -7.69 7.12
CA ALA A 28 -27.60 -8.40 5.94
C ALA A 28 -28.32 -7.94 4.65
N GLU A 29 -29.64 -7.72 4.69
CA GLU A 29 -30.41 -7.33 3.50
C GLU A 29 -30.05 -5.93 3.01
N ALA A 30 -29.85 -4.98 3.93
CA ALA A 30 -29.40 -3.63 3.59
C ALA A 30 -27.99 -3.61 2.98
N ALA A 31 -27.09 -4.49 3.44
CA ALA A 31 -25.72 -4.59 2.93
C ALA A 31 -25.67 -5.17 1.49
N TRP A 32 -26.56 -6.11 1.17
CA TRP A 32 -26.68 -6.69 -0.18
C TRP A 32 -27.19 -5.69 -1.21
N TRP A 33 -28.25 -4.93 -0.89
CA TRP A 33 -28.76 -3.87 -1.77
C TRP A 33 -27.74 -2.75 -1.97
N LEU A 34 -26.94 -2.44 -0.94
CA LEU A 34 -25.89 -1.44 -1.00
C LEU A 34 -24.70 -1.84 -1.88
N ALA A 35 -24.26 -3.09 -1.79
CA ALA A 35 -23.21 -3.60 -2.66
C ALA A 35 -23.67 -3.61 -4.12
N ALA A 36 -24.92 -4.00 -4.39
CA ALA A 36 -25.49 -3.98 -5.73
C ALA A 36 -25.62 -2.56 -6.31
N ILE A 37 -26.06 -1.58 -5.51
CA ILE A 37 -26.17 -0.17 -5.93
C ILE A 37 -24.78 0.47 -6.12
N ALA A 38 -23.81 0.20 -5.23
CA ALA A 38 -22.46 0.70 -5.38
C ALA A 38 -21.78 0.11 -6.63
N VAL A 39 -21.92 -1.20 -6.87
CA VAL A 39 -21.41 -1.85 -8.09
C VAL A 39 -22.10 -1.28 -9.34
N ALA A 40 -23.40 -1.03 -9.30
CA ALA A 40 -24.15 -0.45 -10.41
C ALA A 40 -23.78 1.01 -10.71
N VAL A 41 -23.55 1.85 -9.68
CA VAL A 41 -23.16 3.26 -9.83
C VAL A 41 -21.72 3.40 -10.32
N VAL A 42 -20.80 2.53 -9.87
CA VAL A 42 -19.42 2.54 -10.39
C VAL A 42 -19.38 1.98 -11.82
N ALA A 43 -20.29 1.06 -12.16
CA ALA A 43 -20.42 0.52 -13.52
C ALA A 43 -21.01 1.51 -14.54
N THR A 44 -21.75 2.54 -14.11
CA THR A 44 -22.39 3.53 -15.02
C THR A 44 -21.58 4.81 -15.25
N VAL A 45 -20.63 5.15 -14.38
CA VAL A 45 -19.87 6.42 -14.45
C VAL A 45 -18.50 6.27 -15.12
N VAL A 46 -18.01 5.04 -15.30
CA VAL A 46 -16.67 4.77 -15.85
C VAL A 46 -16.82 3.79 -17.02
N ARG A 47 -16.12 4.04 -18.13
CA ARG A 47 -16.15 3.22 -19.36
C ARG A 47 -16.20 1.70 -19.02
N PRO A 48 -17.07 0.91 -19.68
CA PRO A 48 -17.55 -0.39 -19.21
C PRO A 48 -16.52 -1.53 -19.17
N GLN A 49 -15.25 -1.28 -19.43
CA GLN A 49 -14.21 -2.31 -19.43
C GLN A 49 -13.78 -2.71 -18.01
N TRP A 50 -13.71 -1.78 -17.06
CA TRP A 50 -13.14 -2.05 -15.74
C TRP A 50 -13.95 -3.03 -14.84
N PRO A 51 -15.29 -3.09 -14.83
CA PRO A 51 -16.01 -4.07 -13.99
C PRO A 51 -15.85 -5.48 -14.56
N MET A 52 -15.88 -5.61 -15.88
CA MET A 52 -15.60 -6.87 -16.58
C MET A 52 -14.15 -7.28 -16.41
N ALA A 53 -13.21 -6.33 -16.48
CA ALA A 53 -11.80 -6.57 -16.23
C ALA A 53 -11.52 -6.91 -14.76
N LEU A 54 -12.25 -6.34 -13.79
CA LEU A 54 -12.19 -6.72 -12.38
C LEU A 54 -12.72 -8.14 -12.16
N VAL A 55 -13.87 -8.49 -12.76
CA VAL A 55 -14.40 -9.85 -12.70
C VAL A 55 -13.44 -10.84 -13.37
N ASP A 56 -12.93 -10.52 -14.55
CA ASP A 56 -11.95 -11.33 -15.28
C ASP A 56 -10.62 -11.46 -14.51
N ALA A 57 -10.12 -10.37 -13.91
CA ALA A 57 -8.96 -10.36 -13.04
C ALA A 57 -9.15 -11.23 -11.80
N LEU A 58 -10.29 -11.11 -11.11
CA LEU A 58 -10.62 -11.96 -9.96
C LEU A 58 -10.73 -13.44 -10.37
N VAL A 59 -11.22 -13.73 -11.59
CA VAL A 59 -11.31 -15.08 -12.16
C VAL A 59 -9.94 -15.62 -12.62
N ARG A 60 -9.05 -14.78 -13.15
CA ARG A 60 -7.71 -15.11 -13.65
C ARG A 60 -6.67 -15.23 -12.54
N VAL A 61 -6.56 -14.24 -11.64
CA VAL A 61 -5.71 -14.32 -10.44
C VAL A 61 -6.09 -15.53 -9.59
N GLY A 62 -7.36 -15.92 -9.65
CA GLY A 62 -7.85 -17.20 -9.19
C GLY A 62 -7.20 -18.45 -9.81
N GLY A 63 -6.27 -18.45 -10.76
CA GLY A 63 -5.81 -19.71 -11.40
C GLY A 63 -5.29 -20.79 -10.44
N ILE A 64 -4.56 -20.42 -9.38
CA ILE A 64 -4.14 -21.33 -8.28
C ILE A 64 -5.08 -21.22 -7.07
N TRP A 65 -5.73 -20.07 -6.90
CA TRP A 65 -6.67 -19.79 -5.83
C TRP A 65 -8.12 -20.14 -6.16
N ARG A 66 -8.39 -20.75 -7.32
CA ARG A 66 -9.72 -21.07 -7.86
C ARG A 66 -10.40 -22.07 -6.94
N SER A 67 -9.58 -22.92 -6.34
CA SER A 67 -9.95 -23.79 -5.23
C SER A 67 -10.45 -22.98 -4.03
N LEU A 68 -9.76 -21.93 -3.58
CA LEU A 68 -10.04 -21.21 -2.32
C LEU A 68 -10.93 -19.95 -2.44
N VAL A 69 -11.03 -19.35 -3.63
CA VAL A 69 -11.77 -18.10 -3.90
C VAL A 69 -13.20 -18.38 -4.35
N LEU A 70 -13.49 -19.46 -5.10
CA LEU A 70 -14.87 -19.87 -5.40
C LEU A 70 -15.72 -20.28 -4.16
N PRO A 71 -15.16 -20.90 -3.10
CA PRO A 71 -15.88 -21.18 -1.87
C PRO A 71 -16.36 -19.92 -1.18
N LEU A 72 -15.75 -18.75 -1.32
CA LEU A 72 -16.25 -17.55 -0.61
C LEU A 72 -17.60 -17.07 -1.16
N PRO A 73 -17.77 -16.93 -2.49
CA PRO A 73 -19.07 -16.68 -3.12
C PRO A 73 -20.00 -17.89 -3.05
N LEU A 74 -19.54 -19.14 -3.23
CA LEU A 74 -20.39 -20.32 -3.13
C LEU A 74 -20.84 -20.60 -1.69
N PHE A 75 -20.01 -20.35 -0.68
CA PHE A 75 -20.38 -20.40 0.73
C PHE A 75 -21.30 -19.22 1.06
N ALA A 76 -21.10 -18.03 0.50
CA ALA A 76 -22.05 -16.92 0.64
C ALA A 76 -23.40 -17.18 -0.05
N CYS A 77 -23.41 -17.78 -1.23
CA CYS A 77 -24.62 -18.14 -1.98
C CYS A 77 -25.32 -19.35 -1.37
N ALA A 78 -24.59 -20.40 -0.98
CA ALA A 78 -25.13 -21.54 -0.23
C ALA A 78 -25.62 -21.08 1.14
N TRP A 79 -24.95 -20.11 1.80
CA TRP A 79 -25.42 -19.46 3.02
C TRP A 79 -26.71 -18.66 2.79
N VAL A 80 -26.82 -17.91 1.69
CA VAL A 80 -28.03 -17.17 1.32
C VAL A 80 -29.19 -18.11 0.99
N VAL A 81 -28.94 -19.20 0.26
CA VAL A 81 -29.95 -20.23 -0.04
C VAL A 81 -30.34 -20.96 1.25
N PHE A 82 -29.37 -21.42 2.05
CA PHE A 82 -29.58 -22.11 3.33
C PHE A 82 -30.34 -21.27 4.36
N VAL A 83 -30.08 -19.96 4.43
CA VAL A 83 -30.82 -19.00 5.28
C VAL A 83 -32.22 -18.74 4.76
N ASN A 84 -32.45 -18.75 3.44
CA ASN A 84 -33.76 -18.48 2.83
C ASN A 84 -34.66 -19.71 2.67
N THR A 85 -34.11 -20.92 2.62
CA THR A 85 -34.90 -22.16 2.47
C THR A 85 -35.39 -22.74 3.80
N ALA A 86 -34.95 -22.20 4.94
CA ALA A 86 -35.26 -22.77 6.26
C ALA A 86 -36.68 -22.49 6.81
N SER A 87 -37.55 -21.75 6.10
CA SER A 87 -38.99 -21.72 6.43
C SER A 87 -39.87 -21.19 5.30
N THR A 88 -40.24 -22.05 4.35
CA THR A 88 -41.10 -21.74 3.20
C THR A 88 -42.48 -21.17 3.59
N GLY A 89 -43.05 -21.57 4.74
CA GLY A 89 -44.37 -21.09 5.20
C GLY A 89 -44.40 -19.64 5.72
N ARG A 90 -43.28 -19.05 6.15
CA ARG A 90 -43.22 -17.68 6.69
C ARG A 90 -42.92 -16.61 5.62
N ALA A 91 -42.30 -17.00 4.52
CA ALA A 91 -42.01 -16.09 3.40
C ALA A 91 -43.30 -15.68 2.66
N TRP A 92 -44.26 -16.61 2.49
CA TRP A 92 -45.54 -16.32 1.84
C TRP A 92 -46.43 -15.40 2.69
N ALA A 93 -46.53 -15.65 4.00
CA ALA A 93 -47.27 -14.77 4.91
C ALA A 93 -46.65 -13.35 5.00
N TRP A 94 -45.34 -13.21 4.75
CA TRP A 94 -44.65 -11.93 4.72
C TRP A 94 -44.97 -11.12 3.45
N VAL A 95 -45.01 -11.76 2.28
CA VAL A 95 -45.36 -11.12 0.99
C VAL A 95 -46.76 -10.49 1.02
N HIS A 96 -47.73 -11.12 1.67
CA HIS A 96 -49.08 -10.58 1.81
C HIS A 96 -49.23 -9.44 2.84
N SER A 97 -48.20 -9.17 3.66
CA SER A 97 -48.27 -8.20 4.77
C SER A 97 -47.62 -6.83 4.48
N VAL A 98 -47.18 -6.59 3.23
CA VAL A 98 -46.42 -5.39 2.90
C VAL A 98 -47.35 -4.22 2.48
N PRO A 99 -47.34 -3.07 3.17
CA PRO A 99 -48.23 -1.94 2.86
C PRO A 99 -47.77 -1.09 1.66
N SER A 100 -48.73 -0.38 1.05
CA SER A 100 -48.68 0.42 -0.19
C SER A 100 -47.52 1.44 -0.37
N ARG A 101 -46.71 1.70 0.66
CA ARG A 101 -45.46 2.49 0.55
C ARG A 101 -44.36 1.72 -0.19
N TRP A 102 -44.35 0.39 -0.12
CA TRP A 102 -43.40 -0.45 -0.87
C TRP A 102 -43.72 -0.50 -2.36
N TRP A 103 -45.00 -0.43 -2.76
CA TRP A 103 -45.34 -0.33 -4.18
C TRP A 103 -44.83 0.97 -4.81
N ARG A 104 -44.77 2.07 -4.06
CA ARG A 104 -44.15 3.32 -4.55
C ARG A 104 -42.63 3.22 -4.62
N GLN A 105 -41.97 2.54 -3.68
CA GLN A 105 -40.52 2.35 -3.71
C GLN A 105 -40.07 1.33 -4.77
N PHE A 106 -40.85 0.27 -4.96
CA PHE A 106 -40.64 -0.71 -6.03
C PHE A 106 -40.97 -0.12 -7.40
N ALA A 107 -42.03 0.69 -7.54
CA ALA A 107 -42.31 1.43 -8.76
C ALA A 107 -41.23 2.47 -9.08
N VAL A 108 -40.71 3.18 -8.07
CA VAL A 108 -39.56 4.08 -8.26
C VAL A 108 -38.30 3.29 -8.66
N ALA A 109 -38.03 2.14 -8.06
CA ALA A 109 -36.90 1.29 -8.45
C ALA A 109 -37.06 0.67 -9.84
N LEU A 110 -38.28 0.30 -10.24
CA LEU A 110 -38.61 -0.25 -11.55
C LEU A 110 -38.54 0.84 -12.63
N VAL A 111 -39.02 2.05 -12.32
CA VAL A 111 -38.89 3.22 -13.21
C VAL A 111 -37.43 3.63 -13.31
N LEU A 112 -36.65 3.64 -12.22
CA LEU A 112 -35.23 3.94 -12.27
C LEU A 112 -34.47 2.87 -13.08
N ALA A 113 -34.74 1.59 -12.85
CA ALA A 113 -34.13 0.49 -13.60
C ALA A 113 -34.54 0.49 -15.07
N ALA A 114 -35.80 0.79 -15.40
CA ALA A 114 -36.28 0.92 -16.77
C ALA A 114 -35.74 2.18 -17.45
N SER A 115 -35.59 3.30 -16.75
CA SER A 115 -34.94 4.52 -17.27
C SER A 115 -33.44 4.33 -17.47
N ILE A 116 -32.76 3.61 -16.57
CA ILE A 116 -31.34 3.24 -16.71
C ILE A 116 -31.17 2.26 -17.88
N LEU A 117 -32.02 1.24 -17.98
CA LEU A 117 -32.00 0.29 -19.09
C LEU A 117 -32.34 0.96 -20.43
N ALA A 118 -33.31 1.89 -20.45
CA ALA A 118 -33.65 2.68 -21.62
C ALA A 118 -32.49 3.60 -22.03
N VAL A 119 -31.81 4.28 -21.08
CA VAL A 119 -30.64 5.14 -21.38
C VAL A 119 -29.45 4.29 -21.87
N VAL A 120 -29.19 3.12 -21.28
CA VAL A 120 -28.12 2.20 -21.71
C VAL A 120 -28.38 1.63 -23.11
N LEU A 121 -29.64 1.32 -23.44
CA LEU A 121 -30.06 0.87 -24.78
C LEU A 121 -30.08 2.01 -25.81
N ASN A 122 -30.47 3.24 -25.43
CA ASN A 122 -30.55 4.40 -26.34
C ASN A 122 -29.17 4.98 -26.69
N VAL A 123 -28.16 4.82 -25.81
CA VAL A 123 -26.77 5.24 -26.06
C VAL A 123 -25.97 4.15 -26.80
N GLY A 124 -26.61 3.01 -27.15
CA GLY A 124 -25.99 1.95 -27.96
C GLY A 124 -24.82 1.21 -27.29
N THR A 125 -24.72 1.27 -25.96
CA THR A 125 -23.53 0.86 -25.20
C THR A 125 -23.42 -0.63 -24.89
N VAL A 126 -24.53 -1.39 -24.94
CA VAL A 126 -24.56 -2.84 -24.68
C VAL A 126 -25.59 -3.51 -25.60
N THR A 127 -25.21 -4.56 -26.31
CA THR A 127 -26.14 -5.42 -27.07
C THR A 127 -26.67 -6.56 -26.18
N ALA A 128 -27.90 -7.02 -26.39
CA ALA A 128 -28.47 -8.15 -25.63
C ALA A 128 -27.56 -9.39 -25.63
N THR A 129 -26.82 -9.61 -26.72
CA THR A 129 -25.79 -10.64 -26.88
C THR A 129 -24.62 -10.55 -25.89
N GLN A 130 -24.22 -9.35 -25.46
CA GLN A 130 -23.12 -9.14 -24.50
C GLN A 130 -23.50 -9.48 -23.06
N ILE A 131 -24.80 -9.55 -22.74
CA ILE A 131 -25.32 -9.98 -21.44
C ILE A 131 -25.52 -11.51 -21.41
N VAL A 132 -25.98 -12.09 -22.52
CA VAL A 132 -26.22 -13.53 -22.63
C VAL A 132 -24.92 -14.34 -22.60
N ARG A 133 -23.83 -13.83 -23.19
CA ARG A 133 -22.54 -14.54 -23.29
C ARG A 133 -21.88 -14.88 -21.92
N PRO A 134 -21.76 -13.98 -20.94
CA PRO A 134 -21.20 -14.32 -19.62
C PRO A 134 -22.09 -15.27 -18.81
N VAL A 135 -23.41 -15.20 -18.97
CA VAL A 135 -24.35 -16.14 -18.33
C VAL A 135 -24.19 -17.54 -18.92
N VAL A 136 -24.08 -17.65 -20.24
CA VAL A 136 -23.86 -18.93 -20.94
C VAL A 136 -22.48 -19.51 -20.61
N LEU A 137 -21.42 -18.69 -20.55
CA LEU A 137 -20.08 -19.13 -20.15
C LEU A 137 -20.05 -19.61 -18.68
N TRP A 138 -20.77 -18.94 -17.79
CA TRP A 138 -20.91 -19.37 -16.39
C TRP A 138 -21.63 -20.72 -16.26
N VAL A 139 -22.71 -20.95 -17.04
CA VAL A 139 -23.42 -22.23 -17.09
C VAL A 139 -22.55 -23.34 -17.70
N LEU A 140 -21.85 -23.07 -18.80
CA LEU A 140 -20.93 -24.02 -19.42
C LEU A 140 -19.78 -24.42 -18.49
N GLN A 141 -19.26 -23.48 -17.70
CA GLN A 141 -18.15 -23.75 -16.78
C GLN A 141 -18.55 -24.63 -15.59
N LEU A 142 -19.82 -24.56 -15.14
CA LEU A 142 -20.40 -25.46 -14.14
C LEU A 142 -20.63 -26.87 -14.70
N VAL A 143 -20.92 -26.99 -15.99
CA VAL A 143 -21.14 -28.28 -16.68
C VAL A 143 -19.81 -28.96 -17.03
N LEU A 144 -18.76 -28.19 -17.35
CA LEU A 144 -17.51 -28.71 -17.91
C LEU A 144 -16.42 -29.04 -16.87
N HIS A 145 -16.53 -28.62 -15.61
CA HIS A 145 -15.48 -28.82 -14.59
C HIS A 145 -15.96 -29.32 -13.21
N PRO A 146 -16.63 -30.47 -13.11
CA PRO A 146 -17.09 -31.04 -11.83
C PRO A 146 -15.98 -31.58 -10.90
N ASP A 147 -14.74 -31.76 -11.39
CA ASP A 147 -13.75 -32.65 -10.75
C ASP A 147 -12.63 -31.96 -9.95
N THR A 148 -12.80 -30.74 -9.45
CA THR A 148 -11.73 -30.10 -8.65
C THR A 148 -11.61 -30.71 -7.24
N PRO A 149 -10.40 -31.07 -6.74
CA PRO A 149 -10.20 -31.72 -5.44
C PRO A 149 -10.79 -30.95 -4.24
N LEU A 150 -10.90 -29.62 -4.34
CA LEU A 150 -11.51 -28.80 -3.30
C LEU A 150 -13.03 -28.73 -3.42
N ALA A 151 -13.62 -28.83 -4.62
CA ALA A 151 -15.07 -29.02 -4.77
C ALA A 151 -15.46 -30.39 -4.18
N ALA A 152 -14.65 -31.42 -4.39
CA ALA A 152 -14.79 -32.71 -3.72
C ALA A 152 -14.62 -32.60 -2.19
N LEU A 153 -13.63 -31.86 -1.68
CA LEU A 153 -13.43 -31.66 -0.23
C LEU A 153 -14.58 -30.87 0.42
N VAL A 154 -15.04 -29.78 -0.21
CA VAL A 154 -16.19 -28.98 0.25
C VAL A 154 -17.47 -29.79 0.17
N ALA A 155 -17.66 -30.61 -0.87
CA ALA A 155 -18.77 -31.55 -0.97
C ALA A 155 -18.68 -32.63 0.11
N ILE A 156 -17.50 -33.20 0.39
CA ILE A 156 -17.29 -34.18 1.47
C ILE A 156 -17.58 -33.54 2.84
N VAL A 157 -17.14 -32.29 3.09
CA VAL A 157 -17.45 -31.56 4.33
C VAL A 157 -18.93 -31.25 4.42
N ALA A 158 -19.58 -30.83 3.34
CA ALA A 158 -21.02 -30.58 3.30
C ALA A 158 -21.81 -31.88 3.54
N ILE A 159 -21.44 -32.98 2.88
CA ILE A 159 -22.01 -34.32 3.07
C ILE A 159 -21.76 -34.81 4.49
N ALA A 160 -20.57 -34.60 5.06
CA ALA A 160 -20.25 -34.98 6.43
C ALA A 160 -21.05 -34.16 7.46
N VAL A 161 -21.25 -32.86 7.23
CA VAL A 161 -22.11 -31.99 8.06
C VAL A 161 -23.57 -32.41 7.93
N MET A 162 -24.05 -32.70 6.71
CA MET A 162 -25.41 -33.17 6.45
C MET A 162 -25.66 -34.55 7.07
N GLU A 163 -24.71 -35.49 6.96
CA GLU A 163 -24.79 -36.83 7.56
C GLU A 163 -24.70 -36.76 9.09
N ALA A 164 -23.85 -35.88 9.64
CA ALA A 164 -23.79 -35.63 11.07
C ALA A 164 -25.11 -35.08 11.61
N ASP A 165 -25.75 -34.15 10.90
CA ASP A 165 -27.08 -33.64 11.26
C ASP A 165 -28.18 -34.69 11.05
N ARG A 166 -28.12 -35.50 9.99
CA ARG A 166 -29.02 -36.66 9.77
C ARG A 166 -28.94 -37.66 10.93
N ARG A 167 -27.75 -37.81 11.55
CA ARG A 167 -27.51 -38.60 12.77
C ARG A 167 -27.87 -37.88 14.07
N ASN A 168 -28.59 -36.75 14.01
CA ASN A 168 -28.97 -35.92 15.16
C ASN A 168 -27.78 -35.39 15.99
N LEU A 169 -26.58 -35.27 15.40
CA LEU A 169 -25.43 -34.68 16.12
C LEU A 169 -25.56 -33.15 16.28
N GLY A 170 -26.49 -32.53 15.55
CA GLY A 170 -26.85 -31.11 15.66
C GLY A 170 -25.66 -30.20 15.37
N VAL A 171 -24.82 -30.54 14.41
CA VAL A 171 -23.62 -29.76 14.07
C VAL A 171 -24.04 -28.39 13.55
N VAL A 172 -25.07 -28.34 12.72
CA VAL A 172 -25.57 -27.08 12.13
C VAL A 172 -26.25 -26.22 13.17
N SER A 173 -27.07 -26.79 14.05
CA SER A 173 -27.70 -26.05 15.15
C SER A 173 -26.66 -25.55 16.17
N LYS A 174 -25.65 -26.37 16.50
CA LYS A 174 -24.55 -25.95 17.39
C LYS A 174 -23.69 -24.85 16.78
N VAL A 175 -23.38 -24.90 15.49
CA VAL A 175 -22.63 -23.85 14.78
C VAL A 175 -23.46 -22.58 14.67
N SER A 176 -24.74 -22.70 14.30
CA SER A 176 -25.70 -21.59 14.23
C SER A 176 -25.89 -20.92 15.59
N ASP A 177 -26.07 -21.70 16.67
CA ASP A 177 -26.18 -21.17 18.01
C ASP A 177 -24.86 -20.57 18.52
N ALA A 178 -23.72 -21.17 18.18
CA ALA A 178 -22.41 -20.59 18.51
C ALA A 178 -22.17 -19.27 17.78
N TRP A 179 -22.71 -19.14 16.57
CA TRP A 179 -22.66 -17.94 15.73
C TRP A 179 -23.65 -16.87 16.21
N ALA A 180 -24.89 -17.24 16.53
CA ALA A 180 -25.92 -16.38 17.09
C ALA A 180 -25.48 -15.80 18.44
N ARG A 181 -24.75 -16.60 19.24
CA ARG A 181 -24.15 -16.18 20.52
C ARG A 181 -22.83 -15.42 20.36
N ARG A 182 -22.29 -15.22 19.15
CA ARG A 182 -21.06 -14.44 18.95
C ARG A 182 -21.35 -12.95 19.17
N SER A 183 -20.38 -12.27 19.79
CA SER A 183 -20.41 -10.82 19.90
C SER A 183 -20.43 -10.18 18.50
N ARG A 184 -21.55 -9.56 18.12
CA ARG A 184 -21.69 -8.79 16.87
C ARG A 184 -21.14 -7.36 17.01
N VAL A 185 -20.35 -7.07 18.05
CA VAL A 185 -19.83 -5.72 18.30
C VAL A 185 -18.96 -5.25 17.13
N GLY A 186 -18.10 -6.13 16.57
CA GLY A 186 -17.29 -5.82 15.40
C GLY A 186 -18.12 -5.56 14.12
N GLU A 187 -19.13 -6.40 13.87
CA GLU A 187 -20.06 -6.22 12.74
C GLU A 187 -20.86 -4.91 12.85
N ARG A 188 -21.39 -4.62 14.05
CA ARG A 188 -22.11 -3.36 14.31
C ARG A 188 -21.19 -2.15 14.14
N ALA A 189 -19.95 -2.24 14.61
CA ALA A 189 -18.97 -1.17 14.42
C ALA A 189 -18.63 -0.94 12.94
N LEU A 190 -18.53 -2.01 12.14
CA LEU A 190 -18.31 -1.91 10.69
C LEU A 190 -19.53 -1.32 9.98
N ILE A 191 -20.74 -1.83 10.27
CA ILE A 191 -22.01 -1.32 9.71
C ILE A 191 -22.19 0.17 10.00
N LEU A 192 -21.81 0.62 11.20
CA LEU A 192 -21.86 2.04 11.58
C LEU A 192 -20.86 2.94 10.83
N ARG A 193 -19.88 2.36 10.13
CA ARG A 193 -18.83 3.06 9.37
C ARG A 193 -19.06 3.03 7.85
N ILE A 194 -19.84 2.07 7.35
CA ILE A 194 -20.16 1.95 5.91
C ILE A 194 -20.69 3.27 5.31
N PRO A 195 -21.65 4.00 5.94
CA PRO A 195 -22.16 5.23 5.35
C PRO A 195 -21.09 6.33 5.19
N ALA A 196 -20.11 6.37 6.08
CA ALA A 196 -19.01 7.32 6.02
C ALA A 196 -18.10 7.03 4.81
N LEU A 197 -17.76 5.75 4.60
CA LEU A 197 -17.01 5.30 3.43
C LEU A 197 -17.79 5.53 2.13
N LEU A 198 -19.09 5.25 2.13
CA LEU A 198 -19.95 5.50 0.97
C LEU A 198 -20.04 6.99 0.63
N ALA A 199 -20.13 7.88 1.63
CA ALA A 199 -20.09 9.32 1.41
C ALA A 199 -18.75 9.74 0.77
N MET A 200 -17.63 9.19 1.24
CA MET A 200 -16.32 9.43 0.64
C MET A 200 -16.25 8.98 -0.82
N VAL A 201 -16.70 7.76 -1.11
CA VAL A 201 -16.72 7.23 -2.48
C VAL A 201 -17.65 8.08 -3.37
N ALA A 202 -18.84 8.43 -2.89
CA ALA A 202 -19.76 9.28 -3.64
C ALA A 202 -19.18 10.66 -3.96
N GLY A 203 -18.56 11.32 -2.97
CA GLY A 203 -17.88 12.60 -3.17
C GLY A 203 -16.73 12.52 -4.18
N ALA A 204 -15.96 11.44 -4.14
CA ALA A 204 -14.90 11.18 -5.12
C ALA A 204 -15.47 10.93 -6.52
N THR A 205 -16.50 10.09 -6.66
CA THR A 205 -17.15 9.82 -7.95
C THR A 205 -17.73 11.09 -8.57
N VAL A 206 -18.38 11.92 -7.77
CA VAL A 206 -18.89 13.22 -8.23
C VAL A 206 -17.75 14.08 -8.73
N ALA A 207 -16.69 14.27 -7.92
CA ALA A 207 -15.53 15.06 -8.35
C ALA A 207 -14.87 14.52 -9.64
N GLY A 208 -14.76 13.19 -9.80
CA GLY A 208 -14.26 12.57 -11.03
C GLY A 208 -15.17 12.80 -12.25
N ALA A 209 -16.49 12.90 -12.05
CA ALA A 209 -17.43 13.22 -13.12
C ALA A 209 -17.35 14.69 -13.57
N PHE A 210 -17.09 15.62 -12.65
CA PHE A 210 -16.87 17.04 -12.96
C PHE A 210 -15.49 17.31 -13.57
N TYR A 211 -14.50 16.51 -13.22
CA TYR A 211 -13.13 16.63 -13.72
C TYR A 211 -12.70 15.33 -14.42
N PRO A 212 -13.26 15.00 -15.59
CA PRO A 212 -12.91 13.76 -16.30
C PRO A 212 -11.42 13.66 -16.62
N ASP A 213 -10.76 14.80 -16.89
CA ASP A 213 -9.32 14.88 -17.12
C ASP A 213 -8.51 14.48 -15.88
N ALA A 214 -9.07 14.61 -14.67
CA ALA A 214 -8.43 14.14 -13.43
C ALA A 214 -8.26 12.61 -13.40
N MET A 215 -9.04 11.88 -14.21
CA MET A 215 -8.94 10.42 -14.37
C MET A 215 -8.08 10.01 -15.57
N GLN A 216 -7.38 10.94 -16.24
CA GLN A 216 -6.41 10.61 -17.28
C GLN A 216 -5.36 9.60 -16.76
N GLY A 217 -5.03 8.63 -17.60
CA GLY A 217 -4.05 7.56 -17.30
C GLY A 217 -4.62 6.33 -16.60
N TRP A 218 -5.73 6.42 -15.85
CA TRP A 218 -6.29 5.35 -14.99
C TRP A 218 -6.86 4.13 -15.67
N PHE A 219 -7.01 4.16 -17.00
CA PHE A 219 -7.60 3.08 -17.82
C PHE A 219 -6.87 2.96 -19.15
N ARG A 220 -5.56 3.28 -19.16
CA ARG A 220 -4.73 3.24 -20.36
C ARG A 220 -3.48 2.41 -20.13
N ASP A 221 -3.26 1.45 -21.01
CA ASP A 221 -2.06 0.65 -21.04
C ASP A 221 -0.93 1.43 -21.70
N ASP A 222 0.29 1.28 -21.20
CA ASP A 222 1.45 1.59 -22.01
C ASP A 222 1.48 0.56 -23.16
N PRO A 223 1.80 0.99 -24.40
CA PRO A 223 2.00 0.08 -25.51
C PRO A 223 2.91 -1.10 -25.13
N PRO A 224 2.65 -2.32 -25.65
CA PRO A 224 3.43 -3.50 -25.29
C PRO A 224 4.94 -3.32 -25.46
N ASP A 225 5.33 -2.54 -26.46
CA ASP A 225 6.70 -2.21 -26.84
C ASP A 225 7.26 -0.93 -26.19
N ALA A 226 6.48 -0.22 -25.35
CA ALA A 226 6.90 1.07 -24.78
C ALA A 226 8.26 1.00 -24.05
N GLN A 227 8.52 -0.10 -23.36
CA GLN A 227 9.79 -0.29 -22.64
C GLN A 227 11.00 -0.45 -23.56
N LYS A 228 10.81 -0.91 -24.80
CA LYS A 228 11.90 -1.08 -25.79
C LYS A 228 12.58 0.27 -26.10
N TYR A 229 11.80 1.34 -26.10
CA TYR A 229 12.26 2.68 -26.48
C TYR A 229 12.99 3.41 -25.33
N ASN A 230 12.87 2.91 -24.10
CA ASN A 230 13.56 3.52 -22.97
C ASN A 230 15.01 3.05 -22.88
N LEU A 231 15.95 3.98 -22.70
CA LEU A 231 17.36 3.70 -22.41
C LEU A 231 17.61 3.84 -20.92
N TYR A 232 18.28 2.84 -20.34
CA TYR A 232 18.97 2.96 -19.06
C TYR A 232 20.34 2.32 -19.22
N SER A 233 21.37 3.15 -19.23
CA SER A 233 22.75 2.68 -19.30
C SER A 233 23.50 3.22 -18.09
N SER A 234 24.09 2.30 -17.33
CA SER A 234 24.92 2.59 -16.17
C SER A 234 26.33 2.11 -16.47
N PHE A 235 27.33 2.90 -16.10
CA PHE A 235 28.74 2.64 -16.37
C PHE A 235 29.53 2.37 -15.08
N PHE A 236 28.84 2.02 -13.99
CA PHE A 236 29.47 1.72 -12.71
C PHE A 236 30.23 0.38 -12.79
N ASN A 237 31.25 0.25 -11.94
CA ASN A 237 31.92 -1.03 -11.65
C ASN A 237 32.52 -1.72 -12.88
N TYR A 238 33.15 -0.96 -13.77
CA TYR A 238 33.87 -1.53 -14.91
C TYR A 238 32.99 -2.32 -15.90
N SER A 239 31.67 -2.12 -15.88
CA SER A 239 30.73 -2.87 -16.70
C SER A 239 29.93 -1.96 -17.63
N ILE A 240 29.77 -2.40 -18.87
CA ILE A 240 28.90 -1.78 -19.87
C ILE A 240 28.39 -2.89 -20.80
N SER A 241 27.08 -3.04 -20.87
CA SER A 241 26.45 -4.01 -21.77
C SER A 241 25.09 -3.48 -22.21
N ASP A 242 25.12 -2.53 -23.15
CA ASP A 242 23.91 -2.08 -23.85
C ASP A 242 24.14 -2.21 -25.35
N ALA A 243 23.35 -3.08 -26.01
CA ALA A 243 23.46 -3.34 -27.44
C ALA A 243 23.16 -2.11 -28.31
N ARG A 244 22.62 -1.03 -27.72
CA ARG A 244 22.38 0.24 -28.40
C ARG A 244 23.60 1.14 -28.48
N ILE A 245 24.70 0.80 -27.81
CA ILE A 245 25.95 1.55 -27.95
C ILE A 245 26.56 1.22 -29.30
N VAL A 246 26.59 2.23 -30.18
CA VAL A 246 27.16 2.14 -31.54
C VAL A 246 28.66 2.35 -31.49
N SER A 247 29.13 3.29 -30.68
CA SER A 247 30.56 3.55 -30.48
C SER A 247 30.83 4.02 -29.05
N LEU A 248 31.99 3.62 -28.53
CA LEU A 248 32.56 4.07 -27.27
C LEU A 248 34.05 4.35 -27.51
N GLU A 249 34.42 5.62 -27.53
CA GLU A 249 35.77 6.08 -27.87
C GLU A 249 36.31 6.97 -26.75
N GLY A 250 37.60 6.82 -26.42
CA GLY A 250 38.34 7.70 -25.50
C GLY A 250 38.01 7.58 -24.01
N TYR A 251 36.88 6.98 -23.63
CA TYR A 251 36.53 6.73 -22.23
C TYR A 251 37.18 5.47 -21.66
N ASP A 252 37.63 5.56 -20.42
CA ASP A 252 37.97 4.40 -19.59
C ASP A 252 36.78 4.06 -18.68
N LEU A 253 36.49 2.77 -18.48
CA LEU A 253 35.51 2.36 -17.47
C LEU A 253 36.15 2.45 -16.08
N GLY A 254 35.53 3.20 -15.18
CA GLY A 254 35.93 3.32 -13.78
C GLY A 254 34.94 2.68 -12.81
N GLU A 255 35.30 2.72 -11.53
CA GLU A 255 34.43 2.28 -10.44
C GLU A 255 33.10 3.06 -10.41
N ARG A 256 33.17 4.38 -10.69
CA ARG A 256 32.05 5.31 -10.57
C ARG A 256 31.39 5.71 -11.90
N GLY A 257 31.85 5.20 -13.04
CA GLY A 257 31.34 5.59 -14.36
C GLY A 257 32.40 5.66 -15.45
N LEU A 258 32.04 6.30 -16.58
CA LEU A 258 33.01 6.64 -17.63
C LEU A 258 33.97 7.73 -17.15
N MET A 259 35.26 7.45 -17.27
CA MET A 259 36.36 8.31 -16.88
C MET A 259 37.10 8.84 -18.11
N LEU A 260 37.67 10.03 -18.01
CA LEU A 260 38.62 10.58 -18.99
C LEU A 260 39.94 10.93 -18.33
N LYS A 261 41.05 10.61 -18.99
CA LYS A 261 42.40 11.03 -18.58
C LYS A 261 42.60 12.53 -18.84
N PRO A 262 43.52 13.20 -18.14
CA PRO A 262 43.86 14.60 -18.38
C PRO A 262 44.14 14.89 -19.86
N GLY A 263 43.52 15.95 -20.40
CA GLY A 263 43.71 16.39 -21.79
C GLY A 263 43.13 15.47 -22.87
N THR A 264 42.38 14.43 -22.49
CA THR A 264 41.76 13.51 -23.46
C THR A 264 40.29 13.84 -23.70
N SER A 265 39.81 13.48 -24.89
CA SER A 265 38.41 13.55 -25.27
C SER A 265 37.83 12.15 -25.41
N GLY A 266 36.56 12.00 -25.06
CA GLY A 266 35.81 10.78 -25.31
C GLY A 266 34.44 11.05 -25.90
N ALA A 267 33.91 10.06 -26.60
CA ALA A 267 32.58 10.08 -27.18
C ALA A 267 31.90 8.72 -27.01
N ILE A 268 30.62 8.74 -26.63
CA ILE A 268 29.77 7.55 -26.59
C ILE A 268 28.51 7.84 -27.39
N THR A 269 28.17 6.95 -28.32
CA THR A 269 27.03 7.11 -29.23
C THR A 269 26.04 5.97 -29.04
N PHE A 270 24.77 6.33 -28.86
CA PHE A 270 23.65 5.39 -28.74
C PHE A 270 22.76 5.47 -29.97
N THR A 271 22.31 4.32 -30.47
CA THR A 271 21.19 4.24 -31.41
C THR A 271 19.90 4.05 -30.64
N LEU A 272 18.97 4.97 -30.81
CA LEU A 272 17.69 4.98 -30.09
C LEU A 272 16.54 4.98 -31.08
N ASP A 273 15.52 4.19 -30.77
CA ASP A 273 14.28 4.14 -31.53
C ASP A 273 13.17 4.83 -30.75
N ARG A 274 12.18 5.38 -31.47
CA ARG A 274 10.94 5.89 -30.89
C ARG A 274 9.80 5.93 -31.91
N PRO A 275 8.53 5.81 -31.50
CA PRO A 275 7.41 6.13 -32.38
C PRO A 275 7.38 7.64 -32.70
N PRO A 276 7.05 8.07 -33.94
CA PRO A 276 7.14 9.49 -34.33
C PRO A 276 6.35 10.47 -33.45
N ARG A 277 5.22 10.04 -32.87
CA ARG A 277 4.35 10.85 -32.01
C ARG A 277 4.66 10.76 -30.52
N SER A 278 5.69 10.00 -30.14
CA SER A 278 6.09 9.88 -28.73
C SER A 278 6.75 11.16 -28.24
N ILE A 279 7.00 11.25 -26.93
CA ILE A 279 7.85 12.29 -26.32
C ILE A 279 9.15 11.60 -25.89
N ALA A 280 10.30 12.16 -26.25
CA ALA A 280 11.61 11.64 -25.83
C ALA A 280 12.22 12.56 -24.77
N LEU A 281 12.38 12.04 -23.56
CA LEU A 281 12.85 12.78 -22.40
C LEU A 281 14.17 12.23 -21.91
N LEU A 282 15.19 13.07 -21.84
CA LEU A 282 16.51 12.72 -21.34
C LEU A 282 16.65 13.10 -19.87
N LYS A 283 17.21 12.17 -19.09
CA LYS A 283 17.83 12.43 -17.80
C LYS A 283 19.23 11.82 -17.78
N ALA A 284 20.24 12.62 -17.53
CA ALA A 284 21.61 12.16 -17.61
C ALA A 284 22.39 12.70 -16.40
N ASN A 285 23.13 11.81 -15.74
CA ASN A 285 24.06 12.22 -14.69
C ASN A 285 25.40 12.49 -15.35
N PHE A 286 25.74 13.75 -15.62
CA PHE A 286 27.12 14.10 -15.90
C PHE A 286 27.40 15.50 -15.37
N TYR A 287 28.55 15.63 -14.70
CA TYR A 287 28.86 16.78 -13.89
C TYR A 287 30.08 17.46 -14.48
N ASN A 288 29.94 18.60 -15.15
CA ASN A 288 31.11 19.37 -15.63
C ASN A 288 31.90 20.06 -14.51
N ARG A 289 31.75 19.58 -13.27
CA ARG A 289 32.30 20.14 -12.04
C ARG A 289 32.90 19.03 -11.19
N ARG A 290 33.91 19.36 -10.40
CA ARG A 290 34.47 18.44 -9.42
C ARG A 290 33.39 18.06 -8.41
N PHE A 291 33.20 16.77 -8.14
CA PHE A 291 32.32 16.36 -7.06
C PHE A 291 32.92 16.82 -5.75
N LEU A 292 32.14 17.60 -4.99
CA LEU A 292 32.50 17.92 -3.61
C LEU A 292 32.62 16.60 -2.83
N GLN A 293 33.75 16.39 -2.17
CA GLN A 293 33.81 15.36 -1.15
C GLN A 293 32.81 15.72 -0.04
N LYS A 294 32.16 14.71 0.54
CA LYS A 294 31.15 14.90 1.59
C LYS A 294 31.76 15.73 2.74
N GLY A 295 31.38 17.00 2.86
CA GLY A 295 31.92 17.96 3.83
C GLY A 295 32.59 19.21 3.24
N GLU A 296 32.85 19.25 1.93
CA GLU A 296 33.35 20.45 1.25
C GLU A 296 32.25 21.50 1.01
N VAL A 297 32.58 22.78 1.14
CA VAL A 297 31.63 23.90 1.08
C VAL A 297 31.20 24.15 -0.37
N VAL A 298 29.88 24.21 -0.61
CA VAL A 298 29.23 24.39 -1.93
C VAL A 298 29.73 25.61 -2.73
N GLY A 299 30.36 26.59 -2.07
CA GLY A 299 30.94 27.79 -2.71
C GLY A 299 32.38 27.66 -3.22
N SER A 300 33.03 26.50 -3.06
CA SER A 300 34.46 26.31 -3.36
C SER A 300 34.76 25.56 -4.67
N VAL A 301 33.76 25.32 -5.52
CA VAL A 301 33.95 24.69 -6.85
C VAL A 301 33.83 25.73 -7.97
N PRO A 302 34.87 26.54 -8.20
CA PRO A 302 34.97 27.35 -9.40
C PRO A 302 35.60 26.53 -10.53
N GLU A 303 35.10 26.78 -11.74
CA GLU A 303 35.53 26.26 -13.04
C GLU A 303 34.93 24.93 -13.50
N THR A 304 34.43 24.98 -14.74
CA THR A 304 34.11 23.83 -15.57
C THR A 304 35.40 23.02 -15.78
N VAL A 305 35.48 21.84 -15.18
CA VAL A 305 36.67 20.97 -15.20
C VAL A 305 36.76 20.08 -16.44
N PHE A 306 35.70 20.06 -17.25
CA PHE A 306 35.72 19.50 -18.59
C PHE A 306 34.62 20.13 -19.45
N THR A 307 34.89 20.25 -20.75
CA THR A 307 33.86 20.65 -21.72
C THR A 307 33.01 19.44 -22.09
N ASN A 308 31.72 19.64 -22.35
CA ASN A 308 30.85 18.55 -22.77
C ASN A 308 29.83 19.01 -23.80
N ALA A 309 29.31 18.07 -24.57
CA ALA A 309 28.16 18.31 -25.41
C ALA A 309 27.35 17.03 -25.55
N LEU A 310 26.04 17.18 -25.59
CA LEU A 310 25.15 16.14 -26.04
C LEU A 310 24.55 16.56 -27.36
N GLU A 311 24.61 15.65 -28.32
CA GLU A 311 24.28 15.92 -29.69
C GLU A 311 23.33 14.85 -30.21
N VAL A 312 22.39 15.25 -31.06
CA VAL A 312 21.43 14.37 -31.71
C VAL A 312 21.69 14.37 -33.20
N SER A 313 21.66 13.20 -33.81
CA SER A 313 21.69 13.01 -35.26
C SER A 313 20.46 12.22 -35.71
N THR A 314 19.75 12.74 -36.70
CA THR A 314 18.58 12.10 -37.34
C THR A 314 18.90 11.56 -38.74
N ASP A 315 20.14 11.73 -39.21
CA ASP A 315 20.62 11.37 -40.55
C ASP A 315 21.72 10.30 -40.51
N ARG A 316 21.65 9.40 -39.51
CA ARG A 316 22.59 8.28 -39.31
C ARG A 316 24.04 8.72 -39.08
N GLY A 317 24.22 9.85 -38.39
CA GLY A 317 25.53 10.35 -37.96
C GLY A 317 26.23 11.24 -38.97
N GLN A 318 25.57 11.66 -40.07
CA GLN A 318 26.16 12.60 -41.03
C GLN A 318 26.25 14.01 -40.43
N THR A 319 25.22 14.45 -39.72
CA THR A 319 25.19 15.72 -38.99
C THR A 319 24.75 15.51 -37.55
N TYR A 320 25.39 16.22 -36.63
CA TYR A 320 25.11 16.19 -35.20
C TYR A 320 24.76 17.60 -34.73
N TRP A 321 23.59 17.73 -34.10
CA TRP A 321 23.06 18.99 -33.61
C TRP A 321 23.17 19.03 -32.09
N PRO A 322 23.80 20.05 -31.49
CA PRO A 322 23.92 20.13 -30.04
C PRO A 322 22.56 20.38 -29.40
N VAL A 323 22.21 19.55 -28.41
CA VAL A 323 21.07 19.75 -27.51
C VAL A 323 21.47 20.70 -26.37
N PHE A 324 22.67 20.51 -25.83
CA PHE A 324 23.32 21.43 -24.90
C PHE A 324 24.84 21.33 -25.04
N THR A 325 25.54 22.34 -24.52
CA THR A 325 27.00 22.43 -24.52
C THR A 325 27.45 23.04 -23.21
N ASP A 326 28.45 22.44 -22.57
CA ASP A 326 29.07 22.86 -21.32
C ASP A 326 28.09 23.05 -20.17
N GLN A 327 27.10 22.16 -20.08
CA GLN A 327 26.13 22.14 -18.98
C GLN A 327 26.42 20.99 -18.02
N SER A 328 26.06 21.17 -16.74
CA SER A 328 25.84 20.05 -15.84
C SER A 328 24.37 19.68 -15.91
N ILE A 329 24.06 18.44 -16.22
CA ILE A 329 22.70 17.91 -16.01
C ILE A 329 22.73 17.13 -14.72
N GLY A 330 21.84 17.54 -13.80
CA GLY A 330 21.80 17.08 -12.42
C GLY A 330 21.39 15.61 -12.27
N ASP A 331 21.00 15.24 -11.05
CA ASP A 331 20.75 13.84 -10.71
C ASP A 331 19.63 13.18 -11.55
N VAL A 332 19.84 11.93 -11.99
CA VAL A 332 18.90 11.09 -12.75
C VAL A 332 17.55 10.95 -12.04
N VAL A 333 17.55 11.17 -10.73
CA VAL A 333 16.36 11.19 -9.89
C VAL A 333 16.07 12.62 -9.46
N GLY A 334 14.88 13.12 -9.79
CA GLY A 334 14.36 14.40 -9.27
C GLY A 334 14.69 15.66 -10.08
N SER A 335 15.61 15.62 -11.04
CA SER A 335 15.83 16.72 -11.98
C SER A 335 14.73 16.81 -13.05
N GLU A 336 14.49 18.01 -13.60
CA GLU A 336 13.60 18.17 -14.75
C GLU A 336 14.23 17.51 -15.98
N PRO A 337 13.50 16.64 -16.70
CA PRO A 337 14.02 16.02 -17.91
C PRO A 337 14.21 17.06 -19.03
N VAL A 338 15.25 16.85 -19.85
CA VAL A 338 15.42 17.60 -21.10
C VAL A 338 14.55 16.97 -22.17
N ASP A 339 13.66 17.75 -22.78
CA ASP A 339 12.82 17.29 -23.88
C ASP A 339 13.63 17.26 -25.19
N LEU A 340 13.94 16.05 -25.67
CA LEU A 340 14.63 15.82 -26.93
C LEU A 340 13.68 15.85 -28.13
N THR A 341 12.36 15.85 -27.91
CA THR A 341 11.35 15.77 -28.97
C THR A 341 11.52 16.84 -30.05
N PRO A 342 11.81 18.11 -29.73
CA PRO A 342 12.05 19.14 -30.74
C PRO A 342 13.29 18.85 -31.61
N SER A 343 14.36 18.30 -31.03
CA SER A 343 15.61 17.99 -31.73
C SER A 343 15.51 16.73 -32.59
N VAL A 344 14.73 15.74 -32.16
CA VAL A 344 14.54 14.47 -32.88
C VAL A 344 13.49 14.62 -34.00
N GLY A 345 12.54 15.55 -33.88
CA GLY A 345 11.46 15.73 -34.85
C GLY A 345 10.66 14.43 -35.05
N ASN A 346 10.27 14.08 -36.27
CA ASN A 346 9.53 12.84 -36.54
C ASN A 346 10.42 11.60 -36.75
N ALA A 347 11.73 11.68 -36.48
CA ALA A 347 12.64 10.57 -36.71
C ALA A 347 12.28 9.37 -35.82
N SER A 348 12.12 8.21 -36.44
CA SER A 348 11.84 6.94 -35.73
C SER A 348 13.08 6.32 -35.11
N THR A 349 14.26 6.65 -35.65
CA THR A 349 15.57 6.22 -35.17
C THR A 349 16.49 7.43 -35.20
N TYR A 350 17.27 7.62 -34.13
CA TYR A 350 18.20 8.73 -34.00
C TYR A 350 19.44 8.27 -33.23
N LEU A 351 20.56 8.95 -33.48
CA LEU A 351 21.78 8.76 -32.69
C LEU A 351 21.86 9.83 -31.62
N LEU A 352 22.13 9.41 -30.40
CA LEU A 352 22.41 10.29 -29.28
C LEU A 352 23.90 10.16 -28.93
N ARG A 353 24.67 11.23 -29.13
CA ARG A 353 26.12 11.25 -28.86
C ARG A 353 26.42 12.15 -27.69
N PHE A 354 27.11 11.61 -26.69
CA PHE A 354 27.66 12.38 -25.60
C PHE A 354 29.18 12.46 -25.76
N ARG A 355 29.70 13.69 -25.87
CA ARG A 355 31.14 13.98 -25.97
C ARG A 355 31.61 14.80 -24.78
N ALA A 356 32.82 14.55 -24.33
CA ALA A 356 33.46 15.36 -23.31
C ALA A 356 34.97 15.46 -23.54
N THR A 357 35.58 16.55 -23.07
CA THR A 357 37.03 16.74 -23.07
C THR A 357 37.49 17.14 -21.69
N ASN A 358 38.31 16.30 -21.07
CA ASN A 358 38.84 16.57 -19.74
C ASN A 358 39.93 17.64 -19.80
N THR A 359 39.62 18.84 -19.30
CA THR A 359 40.55 19.96 -19.23
C THR A 359 41.29 20.03 -17.89
N ALA A 360 40.94 19.17 -16.92
CA ALA A 360 41.63 19.06 -15.65
C ALA A 360 42.97 18.31 -15.78
N SER A 361 43.84 18.52 -14.79
CA SER A 361 45.13 17.85 -14.68
C SER A 361 45.05 16.43 -14.08
N GLU A 362 43.85 15.97 -13.70
CA GLU A 362 43.60 14.65 -13.13
C GLU A 362 42.49 13.90 -13.89
N PRO A 363 42.41 12.56 -13.78
CA PRO A 363 41.30 11.80 -14.34
C PRO A 363 39.96 12.25 -13.77
N MET A 364 38.96 12.46 -14.64
CA MET A 364 37.65 12.97 -14.24
C MET A 364 36.55 11.95 -14.51
N LEU A 365 35.62 11.82 -13.56
CA LEU A 365 34.35 11.12 -13.77
C LEU A 365 33.46 11.99 -14.65
N VAL A 366 33.14 11.49 -15.84
CA VAL A 366 32.36 12.22 -16.84
C VAL A 366 30.92 11.78 -16.83
N LEU A 367 30.65 10.48 -16.99
CA LEU A 367 29.29 9.95 -17.17
C LEU A 367 29.09 8.68 -16.31
N PRO A 368 28.52 8.79 -15.10
CA PRO A 368 28.10 7.62 -14.30
C PRO A 368 26.93 6.83 -14.90
N SER A 369 25.91 7.52 -15.43
CA SER A 369 24.72 6.88 -15.98
C SER A 369 23.92 7.80 -16.89
N MET A 370 23.21 7.24 -17.86
CA MET A 370 22.32 7.95 -18.75
C MET A 370 20.96 7.24 -18.88
N VAL A 371 19.89 8.02 -18.85
CA VAL A 371 18.51 7.55 -18.95
C VAL A 371 17.77 8.33 -20.03
N VAL A 372 17.14 7.64 -20.96
CA VAL A 372 16.18 8.25 -21.89
C VAL A 372 14.84 7.56 -21.69
N SER A 373 13.83 8.33 -21.33
CA SER A 373 12.45 7.88 -21.19
C SER A 373 11.66 8.30 -22.41
N VAL A 374 11.07 7.34 -23.12
CA VAL A 374 10.21 7.58 -24.28
C VAL A 374 8.76 7.34 -23.87
N VAL A 375 7.99 8.41 -23.82
CA VAL A 375 6.55 8.37 -23.52
C VAL A 375 5.81 8.15 -24.83
N VAL A 376 5.39 6.91 -25.07
CA VAL A 376 4.77 6.54 -26.35
C VAL A 376 3.37 7.15 -26.51
N ASP A 377 2.54 7.10 -25.45
CA ASP A 377 1.24 7.78 -25.39
C ASP A 377 1.26 8.76 -24.21
N PRO A 378 1.39 10.08 -24.44
CA PRO A 378 1.37 11.07 -23.36
C PRO A 378 0.10 11.04 -22.49
N LEU A 379 -0.99 10.47 -23.02
CA LEU A 379 -2.25 10.36 -22.29
C LEU A 379 -2.27 9.18 -21.29
N THR A 380 -1.25 8.30 -21.30
CA THR A 380 -1.06 7.31 -20.22
C THR A 380 -0.53 7.96 -18.94
N ALA A 381 0.04 9.17 -19.04
CA ALA A 381 0.54 9.90 -17.89
C ALA A 381 -0.61 10.45 -17.02
N PRO A 382 -0.44 10.44 -15.68
CA PRO A 382 -1.44 10.95 -14.75
C PRO A 382 -1.67 12.46 -14.87
N SER A 383 -2.91 12.87 -14.61
CA SER A 383 -3.28 14.28 -14.56
C SER A 383 -2.93 14.93 -13.21
N PRO A 384 -2.45 16.19 -13.22
CA PRO A 384 -2.23 16.95 -11.99
C PRO A 384 -3.51 17.23 -11.19
N MET A 385 -4.70 17.05 -11.80
CA MET A 385 -5.98 17.34 -11.16
C MET A 385 -6.54 16.20 -10.29
N PHE A 386 -5.99 14.99 -10.37
CA PHE A 386 -6.49 13.85 -9.59
C PHE A 386 -6.70 14.10 -8.08
N PRO A 387 -5.87 14.89 -7.36
CA PRO A 387 -6.12 15.17 -5.96
C PRO A 387 -7.51 15.80 -5.70
N ALA A 388 -8.09 16.53 -6.65
CA ALA A 388 -9.44 17.08 -6.54
C ALA A 388 -10.48 15.97 -6.26
N VAL A 389 -10.33 14.80 -6.89
CA VAL A 389 -11.19 13.63 -6.69
C VAL A 389 -11.12 13.14 -5.24
N LEU A 390 -9.89 13.02 -4.71
CA LEU A 390 -9.66 12.55 -3.35
C LEU A 390 -10.18 13.52 -2.29
N TRP A 391 -9.93 14.81 -2.49
CA TRP A 391 -10.39 15.86 -1.59
C TRP A 391 -11.91 16.03 -1.63
N GLY A 392 -12.54 15.86 -2.79
CA GLY A 392 -14.00 15.77 -2.90
C GLY A 392 -14.57 14.64 -2.04
N GLY A 393 -13.93 13.46 -2.07
CA GLY A 393 -14.29 12.36 -1.17
C GLY A 393 -14.07 12.68 0.31
N LEU A 394 -12.94 13.27 0.68
CA LEU A 394 -12.66 13.60 2.08
C LEU A 394 -13.60 14.69 2.61
N LEU A 395 -13.92 15.69 1.81
CA LEU A 395 -14.89 16.74 2.15
C LEU A 395 -16.28 16.15 2.37
N ALA A 396 -16.69 15.16 1.56
CA ALA A 396 -17.96 14.46 1.75
C ALA A 396 -17.98 13.68 3.08
N LEU A 397 -16.88 13.01 3.39
CA LEU A 397 -16.69 12.31 4.67
C LEU A 397 -16.73 13.28 5.86
N ALA A 398 -15.98 14.39 5.79
CA ALA A 398 -15.94 15.40 6.84
C ALA A 398 -17.33 16.00 7.10
N SER A 399 -18.04 16.32 6.01
CA SER A 399 -19.40 16.84 6.07
C SER A 399 -20.37 15.82 6.69
N TYR A 400 -20.25 14.54 6.32
CA TYR A 400 -21.03 13.46 6.95
C TYR A 400 -20.76 13.35 8.46
N VAL A 401 -19.49 13.35 8.86
CA VAL A 401 -19.09 13.26 10.28
C VAL A 401 -19.57 14.49 11.07
N GLY A 402 -19.46 15.68 10.48
CA GLY A 402 -19.97 16.92 11.03
C GLY A 402 -21.49 16.86 11.22
N LEU A 403 -22.25 16.62 10.15
CA LEU A 403 -23.72 16.55 10.21
C LEU A 403 -24.23 15.52 11.22
N ARG A 404 -23.56 14.37 11.34
CA ARG A 404 -23.90 13.34 12.34
C ARG A 404 -23.74 13.84 13.78
N ARG A 405 -22.84 14.79 14.02
CA ARG A 405 -22.62 15.40 15.35
C ARG A 405 -23.63 16.50 15.66
N TRP A 406 -24.05 17.27 14.66
CA TRP A 406 -24.91 18.44 14.84
C TRP A 406 -26.41 18.13 14.77
N LEU A 407 -26.83 17.04 14.10
CA LEU A 407 -28.24 16.70 13.96
C LEU A 407 -28.72 15.85 15.15
N PRO A 408 -29.66 16.35 15.99
CA PRO A 408 -30.06 15.73 17.26
C PRO A 408 -30.88 14.43 17.12
N ARG A 409 -31.16 13.98 15.90
CA ARG A 409 -31.75 12.67 15.60
C ARG A 409 -31.07 12.08 14.38
N PRO A 410 -30.95 10.75 14.26
CA PRO A 410 -30.50 10.10 13.04
C PRO A 410 -31.61 10.22 11.99
N ALA A 411 -31.86 11.44 11.49
CA ALA A 411 -32.40 11.63 10.16
C ALA A 411 -31.53 10.74 9.27
N SER A 412 -32.16 9.70 8.74
CA SER A 412 -31.51 8.50 8.20
C SER A 412 -30.19 8.84 7.51
N SER A 413 -29.11 8.14 7.85
CA SER A 413 -27.69 8.36 7.47
C SER A 413 -27.42 8.83 6.02
N TRP A 414 -28.37 8.60 5.13
CA TRP A 414 -28.41 8.96 3.71
C TRP A 414 -28.62 10.45 3.44
N TRP A 415 -29.45 11.15 4.23
CA TRP A 415 -29.70 12.59 4.04
C TRP A 415 -28.45 13.42 4.33
N GLY A 416 -27.68 13.04 5.37
CA GLY A 416 -26.41 13.69 5.66
C GLY A 416 -25.38 13.53 4.54
N ALA A 417 -25.32 12.34 3.92
CA ALA A 417 -24.45 12.10 2.77
C ALA A 417 -24.89 12.87 1.51
N LEU A 418 -26.20 12.98 1.28
CA LEU A 418 -26.79 13.75 0.18
C LEU A 418 -26.54 15.26 0.33
N VAL A 419 -26.79 15.82 1.52
CA VAL A 419 -26.53 17.25 1.81
C VAL A 419 -25.05 17.57 1.73
N ALA A 420 -24.19 16.69 2.26
CA ALA A 420 -22.73 16.80 2.10
C ALA A 420 -22.31 16.83 0.62
N SER A 421 -22.84 15.92 -0.19
CA SER A 421 -22.54 15.86 -1.62
C SER A 421 -23.09 17.09 -2.37
N GLY A 422 -24.27 17.59 -1.99
CA GLY A 422 -24.85 18.83 -2.52
C GLY A 422 -24.04 20.09 -2.17
N LEU A 423 -23.48 20.16 -0.96
CA LEU A 423 -22.61 21.26 -0.55
C LEU A 423 -21.30 21.26 -1.36
N ILE A 424 -20.77 20.08 -1.69
CA ILE A 424 -19.59 19.93 -2.53
C ILE A 424 -19.88 20.36 -3.95
N LEU A 425 -21.01 19.90 -4.52
CA LEU A 425 -21.50 20.35 -5.82
C LEU A 425 -21.61 21.88 -5.88
N PHE A 426 -22.10 22.49 -4.80
CA PHE A 426 -22.20 23.94 -4.69
C PHE A 426 -20.83 24.64 -4.60
N ILE A 427 -19.88 24.11 -3.82
CA ILE A 427 -18.51 24.68 -3.72
C ILE A 427 -17.76 24.54 -5.04
N VAL A 428 -17.86 23.37 -5.69
CA VAL A 428 -17.26 23.11 -7.01
C VAL A 428 -17.87 24.03 -8.06
N TYR A 429 -19.19 24.15 -8.09
CA TYR A 429 -19.91 25.09 -8.98
C TYR A 429 -19.50 26.55 -8.74
N LEU A 430 -19.33 26.98 -7.49
CA LEU A 430 -18.85 28.33 -7.16
C LEU A 430 -17.40 28.57 -7.59
N CYS A 431 -16.55 27.54 -7.56
CA CYS A 431 -15.20 27.64 -8.09
C CYS A 431 -15.22 27.74 -9.63
N ASP A 432 -16.01 26.89 -10.29
CA ASP A 432 -16.11 26.78 -11.75
C ASP A 432 -16.73 28.02 -12.41
N THR A 433 -17.74 28.62 -11.79
CA THR A 433 -18.44 29.80 -12.34
C THR A 433 -17.69 31.13 -12.18
N GLY A 434 -16.46 31.12 -11.66
CA GLY A 434 -15.60 32.32 -11.60
C GLY A 434 -16.06 33.42 -10.63
N TRP A 435 -16.95 33.10 -9.68
CA TRP A 435 -17.51 34.06 -8.69
C TRP A 435 -16.51 34.45 -7.58
N GLY A 436 -15.33 34.95 -7.96
CA GLY A 436 -14.48 35.79 -7.11
C GLY A 436 -13.74 35.11 -5.95
N LEU A 437 -13.86 33.79 -5.74
CA LEU A 437 -13.18 33.10 -4.64
C LEU A 437 -11.64 33.22 -4.74
N GLY A 438 -11.09 33.18 -5.96
CA GLY A 438 -9.66 33.42 -6.20
C GLY A 438 -9.21 34.82 -5.76
N LYS A 439 -10.05 35.85 -5.95
CA LYS A 439 -9.78 37.23 -5.50
C LYS A 439 -9.90 37.35 -3.97
N VAL A 440 -10.85 36.66 -3.35
CA VAL A 440 -11.03 36.62 -1.89
C VAL A 440 -9.86 35.93 -1.20
N ILE A 441 -9.39 34.79 -1.75
CA ILE A 441 -8.25 34.04 -1.18
C ILE A 441 -6.94 34.81 -1.40
N ALA A 442 -6.72 35.38 -2.60
CA ALA A 442 -5.57 36.24 -2.86
C ALA A 442 -5.55 37.47 -1.94
N GLY A 443 -6.72 38.04 -1.62
CA GLY A 443 -6.87 39.13 -0.65
C GLY A 443 -6.65 38.69 0.81
N ALA A 444 -7.06 37.48 1.18
CA ALA A 444 -6.92 36.97 2.56
C ALA A 444 -5.52 36.46 2.90
N PHE A 445 -4.73 36.02 1.90
CA PHE A 445 -3.40 35.44 2.09
C PHE A 445 -2.34 36.01 1.12
N PRO A 446 -2.03 37.32 1.20
CA PRO A 446 -1.16 38.01 0.23
C PRO A 446 0.29 37.49 0.17
N GLY A 447 0.75 36.71 1.16
CA GLY A 447 2.10 36.11 1.17
C GLY A 447 2.21 34.72 0.54
N LEU A 448 1.09 34.07 0.19
CA LEU A 448 1.05 32.71 -0.35
C LEU A 448 1.10 32.66 -1.88
N VAL A 449 0.77 33.77 -2.53
CA VAL A 449 0.78 33.93 -3.98
C VAL A 449 1.72 35.09 -4.28
N ARG A 450 2.93 34.80 -4.78
CA ARG A 450 3.80 35.88 -5.30
C ARG A 450 3.11 36.47 -6.52
N PRO A 451 2.78 37.77 -6.53
CA PRO A 451 2.13 38.38 -7.68
C PRO A 451 3.19 38.52 -8.80
N THR A 452 3.28 37.53 -9.67
CA THR A 452 3.86 37.74 -11.00
C THR A 452 2.81 38.47 -11.83
N SER A 453 3.14 39.66 -12.28
CA SER A 453 2.25 40.79 -12.59
C SER A 453 1.32 40.65 -13.80
N THR A 454 0.98 39.44 -14.25
CA THR A 454 0.06 39.21 -15.38
C THR A 454 -0.77 37.93 -15.32
N LEU A 455 -0.75 37.14 -14.24
CA LEU A 455 -1.56 35.91 -14.21
C LEU A 455 -3.02 36.21 -13.83
N GLU A 456 -3.92 36.12 -14.79
CA GLU A 456 -5.20 35.44 -14.54
C GLU A 456 -4.85 34.10 -13.89
N LEU A 457 -5.17 33.97 -12.59
CA LEU A 457 -5.11 32.68 -11.92
C LEU A 457 -6.12 31.78 -12.62
N ASP A 458 -5.64 30.99 -13.59
CA ASP A 458 -6.42 29.92 -14.21
C ASP A 458 -7.10 29.13 -13.08
N LEU A 459 -8.36 28.77 -13.31
CA LEU A 459 -9.22 27.98 -12.43
C LEU A 459 -8.45 26.80 -11.83
N THR A 460 -7.60 26.16 -12.64
CA THR A 460 -6.70 25.08 -12.23
C THR A 460 -5.81 25.44 -11.05
N THR A 461 -5.19 26.62 -11.08
CA THR A 461 -4.27 27.09 -10.01
C THR A 461 -5.03 27.47 -8.74
N THR A 462 -6.20 28.09 -8.89
CA THR A 462 -7.07 28.43 -7.75
C THR A 462 -7.60 27.18 -7.05
N VAL A 463 -8.07 26.19 -7.82
CA VAL A 463 -8.50 24.89 -7.29
C VAL A 463 -7.33 24.20 -6.59
N GLN A 464 -6.13 24.17 -7.18
CA GLN A 464 -4.95 23.61 -6.53
C GLN A 464 -4.60 24.31 -5.20
N LEU A 465 -4.68 25.65 -5.13
CA LEU A 465 -4.40 26.40 -3.91
C LEU A 465 -5.43 26.09 -2.80
N VAL A 466 -6.72 26.06 -3.13
CA VAL A 466 -7.80 25.67 -2.20
C VAL A 466 -7.58 24.25 -1.69
N LEU A 467 -7.26 23.32 -2.60
CA LEU A 467 -6.97 21.93 -2.27
C LEU A 467 -5.69 21.76 -1.43
N ARG A 468 -4.72 22.67 -1.54
CA ARG A 468 -3.51 22.70 -0.69
C ARG A 468 -3.78 23.24 0.71
N LEU A 469 -4.74 24.16 0.88
CA LEU A 469 -5.14 24.70 2.18
C LEU A 469 -6.08 23.76 2.95
N PHE A 470 -6.89 22.97 2.24
CA PHE A 470 -7.84 22.02 2.80
C PHE A 470 -7.23 20.98 3.78
N PRO A 471 -6.04 20.39 3.54
CA PRO A 471 -5.33 19.57 4.51
C PRO A 471 -5.15 20.25 5.87
N ALA A 472 -4.68 21.50 5.85
CA ALA A 472 -4.37 22.26 7.06
C ALA A 472 -5.65 22.56 7.84
N ILE A 473 -6.73 22.95 7.14
CA ILE A 473 -8.04 23.20 7.75
C ILE A 473 -8.62 21.91 8.33
N SER A 474 -8.61 20.81 7.57
CA SER A 474 -9.10 19.50 8.02
C SER A 474 -8.33 19.01 9.24
N LEU A 475 -7.01 19.24 9.26
CA LEU A 475 -6.15 18.92 10.38
C LEU A 475 -6.49 19.75 11.61
N VAL A 476 -6.59 21.07 11.48
CA VAL A 476 -6.96 21.97 12.59
C VAL A 476 -8.32 21.57 13.16
N MET A 477 -9.31 21.27 12.31
CA MET A 477 -10.62 20.80 12.73
C MET A 477 -10.55 19.45 13.46
N CYS A 478 -9.70 18.53 13.00
CA CYS A 478 -9.41 17.26 13.67
C CYS A 478 -8.83 17.48 15.07
N ILE A 479 -7.81 18.32 15.16
CA ILE A 479 -7.11 18.64 16.41
C ILE A 479 -8.08 19.30 17.39
N LEU A 480 -8.82 20.31 16.96
CA LEU A 480 -9.81 21.00 17.78
C LEU A 480 -10.91 20.04 18.24
N ALA A 481 -11.42 19.17 17.36
CA ALA A 481 -12.42 18.17 17.72
C ALA A 481 -11.92 17.17 18.77
N VAL A 482 -10.64 16.79 18.71
CA VAL A 482 -9.99 15.92 19.72
C VAL A 482 -9.74 16.67 21.02
N MET A 483 -9.25 17.91 20.97
CA MET A 483 -8.95 18.73 22.16
C MET A 483 -10.22 19.08 22.94
N VAL A 484 -11.27 19.55 22.26
CA VAL A 484 -12.58 19.83 22.89
C VAL A 484 -13.15 18.58 23.57
N ARG A 485 -12.82 17.39 23.07
CA ARG A 485 -13.30 16.11 23.61
C ARG A 485 -12.54 15.64 24.84
N ILE A 486 -11.22 15.87 24.93
CA ILE A 486 -10.43 15.56 26.13
C ILE A 486 -10.97 16.32 27.35
N SER A 487 -11.60 17.47 27.12
CA SER A 487 -12.19 18.32 28.16
C SER A 487 -13.64 18.00 28.52
N GLY A 488 -14.34 17.15 27.76
CA GLY A 488 -15.79 16.90 27.90
C GLY A 488 -16.16 15.67 28.75
N PRO A 489 -17.40 15.60 29.29
CA PRO A 489 -17.88 14.45 30.05
C PRO A 489 -17.93 13.15 29.21
N LYS A 490 -17.92 12.01 29.92
CA LYS A 490 -17.85 10.63 29.40
C LYS A 490 -19.00 10.29 28.42
N GLU A 491 -18.92 10.73 27.17
CA GLU A 491 -19.83 10.24 26.12
C GLU A 491 -19.29 8.98 25.40
N ASP A 492 -20.19 8.41 24.60
CA ASP A 492 -20.18 7.15 23.87
C ASP A 492 -18.88 6.87 23.06
N VAL A 493 -18.40 5.63 23.21
CA VAL A 493 -17.20 5.05 22.59
C VAL A 493 -17.23 5.16 21.05
N THR A 494 -18.43 5.18 20.48
CA THR A 494 -18.69 5.28 19.05
C THR A 494 -18.08 6.56 18.44
N THR A 495 -18.15 7.69 19.15
CA THR A 495 -17.65 9.00 18.69
C THR A 495 -16.13 9.05 18.62
N VAL A 496 -15.43 8.56 19.65
CA VAL A 496 -13.95 8.53 19.66
C VAL A 496 -13.42 7.66 18.53
N SER A 497 -14.05 6.51 18.29
CA SER A 497 -13.65 5.62 17.20
C SER A 497 -13.86 6.26 15.82
N SER A 498 -14.89 7.11 15.67
CA SER A 498 -15.17 7.83 14.43
C SER A 498 -14.16 8.96 14.19
N LEU A 499 -13.74 9.66 15.24
CA LEU A 499 -12.69 10.69 15.16
C LEU A 499 -11.33 10.10 14.84
N VAL A 500 -10.96 8.97 15.45
CA VAL A 500 -9.72 8.26 15.11
C VAL A 500 -9.73 7.80 13.66
N LEU A 501 -10.85 7.24 13.19
CA LEU A 501 -10.98 6.82 11.80
C LEU A 501 -10.92 8.02 10.85
N PHE A 502 -11.61 9.11 11.17
CA PHE A 502 -11.56 10.34 10.37
C PHE A 502 -10.13 10.90 10.31
N GLY A 503 -9.47 11.05 11.46
CA GLY A 503 -8.08 11.51 11.52
C GLY A 503 -7.13 10.61 10.71
N ALA A 504 -7.25 9.29 10.84
CA ALA A 504 -6.45 8.36 10.06
C ALA A 504 -6.75 8.45 8.54
N LEU A 505 -8.02 8.58 8.14
CA LEU A 505 -8.40 8.78 6.73
C LEU A 505 -7.91 10.12 6.19
N SER A 506 -7.93 11.19 6.98
CA SER A 506 -7.30 12.46 6.63
C SER A 506 -5.80 12.28 6.41
N VAL A 507 -5.10 11.55 7.28
CA VAL A 507 -3.69 11.20 7.08
C VAL A 507 -3.47 10.46 5.76
N PHE A 508 -4.33 9.48 5.44
CA PHE A 508 -4.26 8.74 4.17
C PHE A 508 -4.38 9.67 2.96
N VAL A 509 -5.38 10.56 2.95
CA VAL A 509 -5.61 11.49 1.82
C VAL A 509 -4.49 12.51 1.70
N ILE A 510 -3.97 13.03 2.82
CA ILE A 510 -2.80 13.91 2.84
C ILE A 510 -1.59 13.19 2.26
N ALA A 511 -1.32 11.97 2.72
CA ALA A 511 -0.21 11.15 2.24
C ALA A 511 -0.30 10.93 0.72
N LEU A 512 -1.49 10.59 0.23
CA LEU A 512 -1.76 10.37 -1.19
C LEU A 512 -1.55 11.66 -2.00
N GLY A 513 -2.03 12.80 -1.50
CA GLY A 513 -1.82 14.11 -2.13
C GLY A 513 -0.34 14.50 -2.26
N MET A 514 0.45 14.35 -1.19
CA MET A 514 1.89 14.65 -1.21
C MET A 514 2.66 13.79 -2.23
N ARG A 515 2.32 12.50 -2.29
CA ARG A 515 2.90 11.54 -3.25
C ARG A 515 2.47 11.83 -4.67
N TRP A 516 1.22 12.22 -4.87
CA TRP A 516 0.72 12.60 -6.18
C TRP A 516 1.42 13.85 -6.71
N GLU A 517 1.62 14.88 -5.89
CA GLU A 517 2.36 16.07 -6.31
C GLU A 517 3.78 15.70 -6.77
N THR A 518 4.44 14.82 -6.02
CA THR A 518 5.79 14.34 -6.37
C THR A 518 5.75 13.49 -7.64
N LEU A 519 4.76 12.60 -7.78
CA LEU A 519 4.54 11.78 -8.98
C LEU A 519 4.39 12.65 -10.23
N ILE A 520 3.64 13.76 -10.15
CA ILE A 520 3.42 14.64 -11.29
C ILE A 520 4.72 15.26 -11.80
N ARG A 521 5.67 15.57 -10.92
CA ARG A 521 6.99 16.08 -11.31
C ARG A 521 7.83 15.02 -12.03
N VAL A 522 7.62 13.75 -11.68
CA VAL A 522 8.34 12.61 -12.26
C VAL A 522 7.49 11.77 -13.22
N ARG A 523 6.33 12.26 -13.67
CA ARG A 523 5.30 11.40 -14.30
C ARG A 523 5.74 10.74 -15.59
N TYR A 524 6.77 11.28 -16.22
CA TYR A 524 7.40 10.74 -17.41
C TYR A 524 8.76 10.09 -17.16
N ASP A 525 9.22 10.08 -15.91
CA ASP A 525 10.48 9.46 -15.54
C ASP A 525 10.44 7.97 -15.79
N PHE A 526 11.60 7.41 -16.06
CA PHE A 526 11.81 5.98 -16.09
C PHE A 526 11.55 5.35 -14.70
N LEU A 527 11.02 4.13 -14.67
CA LEU A 527 10.94 3.35 -13.45
C LEU A 527 12.34 2.83 -13.10
N LEU A 528 12.68 2.73 -11.82
CA LEU A 528 13.95 2.10 -11.43
C LEU A 528 14.04 0.67 -12.02
N PRO A 529 15.24 0.17 -12.36
CA PRO A 529 15.42 -1.15 -12.99
C PRO A 529 14.74 -2.30 -12.22
N ASP A 530 14.62 -2.21 -10.90
CA ASP A 530 13.85 -3.17 -10.11
C ASP A 530 12.33 -3.08 -10.35
N ALA A 531 11.77 -1.86 -10.38
CA ALA A 531 10.35 -1.63 -10.61
C ALA A 531 9.92 -2.04 -12.03
N GLN A 532 10.68 -1.62 -13.03
CA GLN A 532 11.29 -2.48 -14.05
C GLN A 532 10.86 -3.93 -14.13
N GLY A 533 11.75 -4.76 -13.60
CA GLY A 533 11.57 -6.20 -13.56
C GLY A 533 10.23 -6.59 -12.96
N TYR A 534 9.75 -5.91 -11.91
CA TYR A 534 8.44 -6.22 -11.32
C TYR A 534 7.27 -5.98 -12.28
N LEU A 535 7.29 -4.88 -13.03
CA LEU A 535 6.27 -4.56 -14.03
C LEU A 535 6.33 -5.54 -15.21
N ALA A 536 7.54 -5.88 -15.69
CA ALA A 536 7.70 -6.89 -16.74
C ALA A 536 7.15 -8.26 -16.30
N ILE A 537 7.54 -8.70 -15.10
CA ILE A 537 7.04 -9.95 -14.49
C ILE A 537 5.51 -9.90 -14.31
N ALA A 538 4.96 -8.77 -13.87
CA ALA A 538 3.53 -8.59 -13.72
C ALA A 538 2.76 -8.66 -15.06
N ARG A 539 3.38 -8.26 -16.18
CA ARG A 539 2.76 -8.32 -17.52
C ARG A 539 2.69 -9.76 -17.98
N GLU A 540 3.82 -10.46 -17.83
CA GLU A 540 3.94 -11.88 -18.14
C GLU A 540 3.12 -12.76 -17.20
N PHE A 541 2.63 -12.24 -16.06
CA PHE A 541 1.96 -13.04 -15.04
C PHE A 541 0.74 -13.78 -15.59
N ALA A 542 -0.11 -13.14 -16.43
CA ALA A 542 -1.26 -13.80 -17.04
C ALA A 542 -0.85 -14.81 -18.11
N GLU A 543 0.12 -14.49 -18.97
CA GLU A 543 0.63 -15.41 -19.98
C GLU A 543 1.27 -16.63 -19.34
N LYS A 544 2.13 -16.41 -18.34
CA LYS A 544 2.71 -17.45 -17.51
C LYS A 544 1.59 -18.27 -16.90
N GLN A 545 0.63 -17.67 -16.19
CA GLN A 545 -0.47 -18.41 -15.56
C GLN A 545 -1.31 -19.24 -16.55
N ILE A 546 -1.55 -18.75 -17.76
CA ILE A 546 -2.24 -19.48 -18.85
C ILE A 546 -1.36 -20.63 -19.37
N ASN A 547 -0.09 -20.35 -19.66
CA ASN A 547 0.90 -21.33 -20.13
C ASN A 547 1.19 -22.42 -19.09
N PHE A 548 1.00 -22.07 -17.82
CA PHE A 548 1.14 -22.92 -16.67
C PHE A 548 -0.20 -23.64 -16.33
N SER A 549 -1.29 -23.47 -17.07
CA SER A 549 -2.53 -24.23 -16.84
C SER A 549 -2.30 -25.76 -16.88
N PRO A 550 -2.67 -26.51 -15.82
CA PRO A 550 -2.17 -27.87 -15.54
C PRO A 550 -2.61 -29.00 -16.47
N LEU A 551 -3.49 -28.75 -17.45
CA LEU A 551 -4.02 -29.82 -18.32
C LEU A 551 -3.38 -29.89 -19.71
N ILE A 552 -2.86 -28.79 -20.25
CA ILE A 552 -2.45 -28.73 -21.67
C ILE A 552 -0.92 -28.80 -21.84
N ARG A 553 -0.12 -28.39 -20.83
CA ARG A 553 1.35 -28.31 -20.95
C ARG A 553 2.17 -29.01 -19.88
N THR A 554 1.57 -29.65 -18.86
CA THR A 554 2.33 -30.37 -17.82
C THR A 554 3.33 -31.37 -18.42
N VAL A 555 3.00 -31.97 -19.57
CA VAL A 555 3.90 -32.88 -20.28
C VAL A 555 5.00 -32.16 -21.08
N SER A 556 4.71 -31.04 -21.76
CA SER A 556 5.71 -30.36 -22.61
C SER A 556 6.67 -29.48 -21.83
N ILE A 557 6.23 -28.78 -20.78
CA ILE A 557 7.09 -27.95 -19.94
C ILE A 557 7.97 -28.82 -19.05
N LEU A 558 7.47 -29.92 -18.47
CA LEU A 558 8.33 -30.88 -17.76
C LEU A 558 9.31 -31.60 -18.70
N LYS A 559 8.97 -31.67 -20.00
CA LYS A 559 9.87 -32.17 -21.03
C LYS A 559 10.95 -31.14 -21.38
N GLU A 560 10.61 -29.90 -21.72
CA GLU A 560 11.55 -28.80 -22.01
C GLU A 560 12.44 -28.46 -20.80
N LEU A 561 11.86 -28.40 -19.59
CA LEU A 561 12.62 -28.22 -18.37
C LEU A 561 13.50 -29.45 -18.09
N GLY A 562 12.97 -30.66 -18.30
CA GLY A 562 13.76 -31.89 -18.19
C GLY A 562 14.93 -31.94 -19.18
N GLU A 563 14.74 -31.44 -20.39
CA GLU A 563 15.77 -31.27 -21.42
C GLU A 563 16.77 -30.17 -21.04
N ALA A 564 16.34 -29.15 -20.27
CA ALA A 564 17.21 -28.15 -19.64
C ALA A 564 17.86 -28.62 -18.31
N GLY A 565 17.72 -29.91 -17.96
CA GLY A 565 18.36 -30.50 -16.77
C GLY A 565 17.54 -30.48 -15.47
N TYR A 566 16.24 -30.16 -15.53
CA TYR A 566 15.34 -30.17 -14.38
C TYR A 566 14.87 -31.59 -14.04
N ASP A 567 14.97 -32.01 -12.77
CA ASP A 567 14.73 -33.40 -12.33
C ASP A 567 13.25 -33.83 -12.29
N ARG A 568 12.32 -32.94 -12.68
CA ARG A 568 10.85 -33.12 -12.68
C ARG A 568 10.22 -33.33 -11.30
N GLN A 569 10.93 -33.13 -10.19
CA GLN A 569 10.41 -33.45 -8.85
C GLN A 569 9.58 -32.32 -8.20
N ALA A 570 9.77 -31.06 -8.57
CA ALA A 570 9.04 -29.98 -7.89
C ALA A 570 7.64 -29.71 -8.47
N SER A 571 6.71 -29.43 -7.55
CA SER A 571 5.32 -29.14 -7.90
C SER A 571 5.19 -27.91 -8.79
N PHE A 572 4.17 -27.94 -9.64
CA PHE A 572 3.76 -26.83 -10.49
C PHE A 572 3.69 -25.47 -9.77
N ALA A 573 3.06 -25.42 -8.60
CA ALA A 573 2.94 -24.21 -7.81
C ALA A 573 4.32 -23.68 -7.38
N ALA A 574 5.25 -24.58 -7.05
CA ALA A 574 6.60 -24.20 -6.68
C ALA A 574 7.36 -23.54 -7.84
N VAL A 575 7.29 -24.12 -9.04
CA VAL A 575 7.91 -23.52 -10.24
C VAL A 575 7.28 -22.17 -10.58
N PHE A 576 5.95 -22.04 -10.45
CA PHE A 576 5.26 -20.78 -10.66
C PHE A 576 5.72 -19.69 -9.67
N TYR A 577 5.85 -20.02 -8.39
CA TYR A 577 6.18 -19.04 -7.36
C TYR A 577 7.65 -18.58 -7.34
N ALA A 578 8.56 -19.27 -8.00
CA ALA A 578 10.00 -18.98 -7.93
C ALA A 578 10.74 -19.03 -9.28
N GLY A 579 10.50 -20.07 -10.07
CA GLY A 579 11.16 -20.31 -11.35
C GLY A 579 10.65 -19.42 -12.47
N GLY A 580 9.35 -19.11 -12.45
CA GLY A 580 8.72 -18.22 -13.44
C GLY A 580 9.16 -16.75 -13.34
N HIS A 581 9.95 -16.35 -12.35
CA HIS A 581 10.19 -14.93 -12.03
C HIS A 581 11.68 -14.58 -11.87
N ASN A 582 12.60 -15.35 -12.47
CA ASN A 582 14.04 -15.13 -12.39
C ASN A 582 14.54 -14.98 -10.93
N GLY A 583 14.02 -15.80 -10.02
CA GLY A 583 14.40 -15.76 -8.61
C GLY A 583 13.78 -14.60 -7.81
N ARG A 584 12.86 -13.81 -8.37
CA ARG A 584 12.14 -12.74 -7.64
C ARG A 584 10.92 -13.27 -6.89
N GLU A 585 10.55 -12.55 -5.84
CA GLU A 585 9.41 -12.88 -5.00
C GLU A 585 8.06 -12.54 -5.70
N PRO A 586 7.03 -13.38 -5.52
CA PRO A 586 5.86 -13.40 -6.39
C PRO A 586 4.78 -12.36 -6.03
N LEU A 587 4.68 -11.95 -4.76
CA LEU A 587 3.49 -11.21 -4.30
C LEU A 587 3.44 -9.79 -4.83
N TRP A 588 4.58 -9.10 -4.94
CA TRP A 588 4.59 -7.73 -5.45
C TRP A 588 4.21 -7.65 -6.95
N PRO A 589 4.81 -8.45 -7.86
CA PRO A 589 4.32 -8.54 -9.23
C PRO A 589 2.85 -8.96 -9.34
N ALA A 590 2.39 -9.88 -8.49
CA ALA A 590 0.98 -10.29 -8.48
C ALA A 590 0.03 -9.15 -8.07
N VAL A 591 0.42 -8.32 -7.11
CA VAL A 591 -0.35 -7.13 -6.71
C VAL A 591 -0.36 -6.08 -7.84
N ILE A 592 0.78 -5.84 -8.49
CA ILE A 592 0.84 -4.97 -9.68
C ILE A 592 -0.07 -5.51 -10.78
N HIS A 593 0.03 -6.81 -11.08
CA HIS A 593 -0.78 -7.45 -12.10
C HIS A 593 -2.28 -7.31 -11.80
N TRP A 594 -2.71 -7.63 -10.58
CA TRP A 594 -4.10 -7.50 -10.17
C TRP A 594 -4.58 -6.06 -10.30
N PHE A 595 -3.81 -5.09 -9.83
CA PHE A 595 -4.18 -3.68 -9.95
C PHE A 595 -4.24 -3.25 -11.42
N ALA A 596 -3.21 -3.59 -12.20
CA ALA A 596 -3.09 -3.23 -13.60
C ALA A 596 -4.13 -3.93 -14.50
N SER A 597 -4.62 -5.10 -14.12
CA SER A 597 -5.71 -5.76 -14.85
C SER A 597 -7.04 -5.02 -14.71
N VAL A 598 -7.20 -4.15 -13.70
CA VAL A 598 -8.40 -3.34 -13.48
C VAL A 598 -8.26 -1.94 -14.06
N PHE A 599 -7.09 -1.33 -13.89
CA PHE A 599 -6.82 0.08 -14.23
C PHE A 599 -5.95 0.23 -15.49
N GLY A 600 -5.43 -0.85 -16.03
CA GLY A 600 -4.50 -0.83 -17.16
C GLY A 600 -3.04 -1.00 -16.73
N PHE A 601 -2.20 -1.24 -17.72
CA PHE A 601 -0.86 -1.76 -17.57
C PHE A 601 0.18 -0.75 -18.06
N SER A 602 0.58 0.16 -17.18
CA SER A 602 1.59 1.18 -17.48
C SER A 602 2.56 1.40 -16.32
N THR A 603 3.65 2.13 -16.59
CA THR A 603 4.58 2.61 -15.56
C THR A 603 3.88 3.40 -14.45
N PHE A 604 2.89 4.21 -14.82
CA PHE A 604 2.04 4.95 -13.88
C PHE A 604 1.33 4.00 -12.90
N HIS A 605 0.77 2.89 -13.38
CA HIS A 605 0.05 1.94 -12.52
C HIS A 605 0.95 1.27 -11.47
N ALA A 606 2.18 0.91 -11.83
CA ALA A 606 3.14 0.38 -10.85
C ALA A 606 3.46 1.40 -9.74
N ARG A 607 3.66 2.66 -10.11
CA ARG A 607 3.87 3.75 -9.13
C ARG A 607 2.64 3.96 -8.27
N LEU A 608 1.45 3.94 -8.87
CA LEU A 608 0.20 4.13 -8.16
C LEU A 608 -0.01 3.07 -7.07
N VAL A 609 0.31 1.80 -7.33
CA VAL A 609 0.26 0.74 -6.30
C VAL A 609 1.19 1.08 -5.12
N SER A 610 2.44 1.49 -5.39
CA SER A 610 3.39 1.86 -4.33
C SER A 610 2.91 3.11 -3.56
N ILE A 611 2.40 4.13 -4.25
CA ILE A 611 1.81 5.34 -3.64
C ILE A 611 0.62 5.01 -2.73
N LEU A 612 -0.26 4.10 -3.16
CA LEU A 612 -1.40 3.63 -2.36
C LEU A 612 -0.92 2.87 -1.12
N CYS A 613 0.07 1.98 -1.28
CA CYS A 613 0.69 1.27 -0.17
C CYS A 613 1.36 2.26 0.81
N SER A 614 2.08 3.26 0.32
CA SER A 614 2.74 4.26 1.15
C SER A 614 1.73 5.13 1.93
N SER A 615 0.61 5.49 1.29
CA SER A 615 -0.49 6.17 1.96
C SER A 615 -1.13 5.27 3.04
N ALA A 616 -1.24 3.97 2.77
CA ALA A 616 -1.67 2.98 3.75
C ALA A 616 -0.67 2.82 4.91
N VAL A 617 0.64 2.94 4.68
CA VAL A 617 1.65 2.98 5.75
C VAL A 617 1.39 4.15 6.70
N ALA A 618 1.15 5.36 6.18
CA ALA A 618 0.82 6.53 7.00
C ALA A 618 -0.48 6.33 7.80
N PHE A 619 -1.52 5.78 7.15
CA PHE A 619 -2.79 5.43 7.79
C PHE A 619 -2.62 4.40 8.92
N LEU A 620 -1.93 3.29 8.65
CA LEU A 620 -1.69 2.20 9.61
C LEU A 620 -0.81 2.67 10.76
N THR A 621 0.15 3.56 10.51
CA THR A 621 0.94 4.23 11.55
C THR A 621 0.03 5.04 12.47
N GLY A 622 -0.89 5.82 11.87
CA GLY A 622 -1.86 6.61 12.61
C GLY A 622 -2.78 5.75 13.48
N LEU A 623 -3.30 4.65 12.93
CA LEU A 623 -4.08 3.67 13.70
C LEU A 623 -3.24 3.04 14.83
N LEU A 624 -2.01 2.63 14.55
CA LEU A 624 -1.13 2.01 15.53
C LEU A 624 -0.87 2.95 16.72
N GLY A 625 -0.48 4.20 16.45
CA GLY A 625 -0.29 5.20 17.49
C GLY A 625 -1.58 5.51 18.26
N ALA A 626 -2.71 5.64 17.54
CA ALA A 626 -3.99 5.94 18.17
C ALA A 626 -4.44 4.85 19.14
N TYR A 627 -4.22 3.59 18.76
CA TYR A 627 -4.65 2.44 19.53
C TYR A 627 -3.67 1.99 20.62
N ARG A 628 -2.36 2.19 20.41
CA ARG A 628 -1.32 1.68 21.32
C ARG A 628 -0.69 2.75 22.20
N ILE A 629 -0.80 4.02 21.80
CA ILE A 629 -0.18 5.13 22.51
C ILE A 629 -1.26 6.11 22.97
N ASN A 630 -1.78 6.90 22.05
CA ASN A 630 -2.81 7.91 22.24
C ASN A 630 -3.36 8.35 20.86
N PRO A 631 -4.67 8.62 20.70
CA PRO A 631 -5.26 9.11 19.45
C PRO A 631 -4.51 10.26 18.77
N PHE A 632 -4.09 11.26 19.55
CA PHE A 632 -3.39 12.43 19.05
C PHE A 632 -1.98 12.08 18.57
N VAL A 633 -1.25 11.25 19.34
CA VAL A 633 0.07 10.71 18.92
C VAL A 633 -0.06 9.90 17.64
N GLY A 634 -1.15 9.14 17.48
CA GLY A 634 -1.48 8.44 16.24
C GLY A 634 -1.60 9.39 15.07
N VAL A 635 -2.50 10.38 15.15
CA VAL A 635 -2.70 11.34 14.06
C VAL A 635 -1.40 12.08 13.72
N VAL A 636 -0.67 12.59 14.72
CA VAL A 636 0.62 13.28 14.50
C VAL A 636 1.66 12.35 13.89
N GLY A 637 1.81 11.13 14.41
CA GLY A 637 2.75 10.14 13.86
C GLY A 637 2.42 9.75 12.42
N GLY A 638 1.14 9.54 12.12
CA GLY A 638 0.68 9.29 10.76
C GLY A 638 0.97 10.46 9.81
N LEU A 639 0.74 11.70 10.26
CA LEU A 639 1.06 12.91 9.47
C LEU A 639 2.56 13.04 9.20
N LEU A 640 3.40 12.78 10.20
CA LEU A 640 4.85 12.79 10.03
C LEU A 640 5.30 11.79 8.96
N VAL A 641 4.71 10.59 8.90
CA VAL A 641 4.94 9.64 7.80
C VAL A 641 4.36 10.13 6.47
N ALA A 642 3.19 10.77 6.50
CA ALA A 642 2.54 11.29 5.30
C ALA A 642 3.39 12.35 4.57
N VAL A 643 4.09 13.21 5.33
CA VAL A 643 4.87 14.34 4.80
C VAL A 643 6.38 14.11 4.80
N ASN A 644 6.87 12.94 5.23
CA ASN A 644 8.30 12.63 5.23
C ASN A 644 8.84 12.58 3.79
N VAL A 645 9.69 13.55 3.44
CA VAL A 645 10.22 13.74 2.07
C VAL A 645 10.93 12.49 1.52
N PRO A 646 11.87 11.86 2.24
CA PRO A 646 12.51 10.62 1.78
C PRO A 646 11.50 9.51 1.45
N HIS A 647 10.48 9.33 2.30
CA HIS A 647 9.46 8.31 2.08
C HIS A 647 8.50 8.64 0.93
N VAL A 648 8.14 9.92 0.77
CA VAL A 648 7.35 10.38 -0.38
C VAL A 648 8.11 10.15 -1.68
N SER A 649 9.42 10.44 -1.70
CA SER A 649 10.28 10.17 -2.86
C SER A 649 10.42 8.67 -3.15
N ASN A 650 10.53 7.81 -2.13
CA ASN A 650 10.61 6.37 -2.37
C ASN A 650 9.31 5.79 -2.98
N ALA A 651 8.15 6.27 -2.50
CA ALA A 651 6.84 5.77 -2.91
C ALA A 651 6.52 6.00 -4.40
N ILE A 652 7.14 6.99 -5.05
CA ILE A 652 6.92 7.26 -6.48
C ILE A 652 7.74 6.35 -7.41
N HIS A 653 8.63 5.51 -6.87
CA HIS A 653 9.47 4.65 -7.69
C HIS A 653 8.81 3.32 -8.09
N GLY A 654 7.64 2.99 -7.55
CA GLY A 654 6.95 1.73 -7.89
C GLY A 654 7.63 0.49 -7.30
N LEU A 655 8.33 0.65 -6.17
CA LEU A 655 8.98 -0.43 -5.47
C LEU A 655 8.06 -1.06 -4.41
N ARG A 656 8.54 -2.12 -3.74
CA ARG A 656 7.74 -3.04 -2.90
C ARG A 656 7.78 -2.73 -1.40
N GLU A 657 8.67 -1.85 -0.98
CA GLU A 657 9.03 -1.56 0.41
C GLU A 657 7.81 -1.08 1.22
N GLU A 658 6.93 -0.33 0.60
CA GLU A 658 5.68 0.14 1.18
C GLU A 658 4.74 -1.02 1.51
N LEU A 659 4.63 -2.00 0.61
CA LEU A 659 3.78 -3.17 0.82
C LEU A 659 4.32 -4.05 1.96
N VAL A 660 5.65 -4.24 2.02
CA VAL A 660 6.30 -4.92 3.16
C VAL A 660 5.97 -4.20 4.46
N THR A 661 6.10 -2.87 4.47
CA THR A 661 5.83 -2.04 5.66
C THR A 661 4.36 -2.13 6.08
N CYS A 662 3.42 -2.16 5.13
CA CYS A 662 2.00 -2.42 5.39
C CYS A 662 1.77 -3.76 6.09
N PHE A 663 2.41 -4.85 5.62
CA PHE A 663 2.29 -6.15 6.25
C PHE A 663 2.94 -6.20 7.64
N ILE A 664 4.08 -5.53 7.85
CA ILE A 664 4.71 -5.40 9.17
C ILE A 664 3.77 -4.67 10.14
N LEU A 665 3.22 -3.51 9.74
CA LEU A 665 2.28 -2.76 10.56
C LEU A 665 0.99 -3.56 10.83
N GLY A 666 0.47 -4.25 9.83
CA GLY A 666 -0.67 -5.16 9.96
C GLY A 666 -0.40 -6.28 10.96
N LEU A 667 0.75 -6.94 10.86
CA LEU A 667 1.20 -7.96 11.80
C LEU A 667 1.29 -7.41 13.22
N VAL A 668 1.92 -6.25 13.41
CA VAL A 668 2.06 -5.58 14.72
C VAL A 668 0.70 -5.15 15.29
N LEU A 669 -0.21 -4.61 14.47
CA LEU A 669 -1.57 -4.23 14.87
C LEU A 669 -2.39 -5.46 15.29
N VAL A 670 -2.42 -6.51 14.48
CA VAL A 670 -3.18 -7.73 14.76
C VAL A 670 -2.65 -8.42 16.02
N THR A 671 -1.33 -8.52 16.17
CA THR A 671 -0.71 -9.16 17.35
C THR A 671 -0.86 -8.32 18.61
N SER A 672 -0.77 -7.00 18.53
CA SER A 672 -0.95 -6.12 19.69
C SER A 672 -2.43 -5.87 20.09
N SER A 673 -3.39 -6.17 19.20
CA SER A 673 -4.83 -5.91 19.43
C SER A 673 -5.50 -6.72 20.55
N GLY A 674 -4.82 -7.69 21.17
CA GLY A 674 -5.39 -8.51 22.26
C GLY A 674 -5.69 -7.71 23.52
N HIS A 675 -5.04 -6.54 23.65
CA HIS A 675 -5.33 -5.55 24.68
C HIS A 675 -6.25 -4.43 24.20
N LEU A 676 -6.54 -4.28 22.89
CA LEU A 676 -7.47 -3.26 22.36
C LEU A 676 -8.92 -3.54 22.75
N TRP A 677 -9.31 -4.81 22.80
CA TRP A 677 -10.70 -5.21 23.02
C TRP A 677 -11.06 -5.38 24.50
N ARG A 678 -10.05 -5.45 25.39
CA ARG A 678 -10.29 -5.57 26.83
C ARG A 678 -10.83 -4.29 27.47
N PRO A 679 -10.39 -3.06 27.14
CA PRO A 679 -10.97 -1.82 27.65
C PRO A 679 -12.37 -1.54 27.08
N LEU A 680 -12.60 -1.83 25.80
CA LEU A 680 -13.94 -1.76 25.18
C LEU A 680 -14.96 -2.70 25.83
N ALA A 681 -14.50 -3.82 26.39
CA ALA A 681 -15.31 -4.73 27.20
C ALA A 681 -15.21 -4.45 28.72
N GLY A 682 -14.24 -3.64 29.15
CA GLY A 682 -13.81 -3.45 30.53
C GLY A 682 -14.62 -2.39 31.26
N ASP A 683 -14.97 -1.28 30.59
CA ASP A 683 -15.89 -0.29 31.16
C ASP A 683 -17.32 -0.84 31.32
N PHE A 684 -17.66 -1.91 30.59
CA PHE A 684 -18.91 -2.65 30.83
C PHE A 684 -18.85 -3.56 32.09
N ARG A 685 -17.65 -4.00 32.48
CA ARG A 685 -17.43 -4.82 33.70
C ARG A 685 -17.34 -3.99 34.97
N GLU A 686 -16.84 -2.75 34.91
CA GLU A 686 -16.87 -1.87 36.09
C GLU A 686 -18.27 -1.32 36.39
N TRP A 687 -19.16 -1.24 35.39
CA TRP A 687 -20.56 -0.86 35.59
C TRP A 687 -21.42 -1.97 36.22
N PHE A 688 -21.08 -3.24 36.00
CA PHE A 688 -21.68 -4.37 36.69
C PHE A 688 -20.68 -4.91 37.71
N ARG A 689 -20.68 -4.34 38.93
CA ARG A 689 -20.05 -4.91 40.14
C ARG A 689 -20.70 -6.25 40.55
N VAL A 690 -20.89 -7.18 39.61
CA VAL A 690 -21.20 -8.56 39.95
C VAL A 690 -19.84 -9.26 40.11
N PRO A 691 -19.51 -9.76 41.30
CA PRO A 691 -18.29 -10.49 41.54
C PRO A 691 -18.42 -11.85 40.84
N ILE A 692 -18.11 -11.90 39.54
CA ILE A 692 -17.82 -13.16 38.84
C ILE A 692 -16.34 -13.46 39.08
N ARG A 693 -16.00 -13.64 40.36
CA ARG A 693 -14.77 -14.30 40.79
C ARG A 693 -15.11 -15.79 40.85
N ASP A 694 -14.32 -16.62 40.17
CA ASP A 694 -14.02 -18.01 40.56
C ASP A 694 -14.61 -19.23 39.82
N ARG A 695 -15.43 -19.14 38.76
CA ARG A 695 -15.92 -20.40 38.10
C ARG A 695 -15.91 -20.54 36.58
N TRP A 696 -15.09 -19.79 35.85
CA TRP A 696 -14.87 -20.11 34.41
C TRP A 696 -13.40 -20.12 33.98
N PRO A 697 -12.61 -21.17 34.32
CA PRO A 697 -11.25 -21.34 33.83
C PRO A 697 -11.15 -21.60 32.31
N LEU A 698 -12.28 -21.88 31.62
CA LEU A 698 -12.28 -22.35 30.23
C LEU A 698 -13.06 -21.49 29.22
N ALA A 699 -14.00 -20.62 29.61
CA ALA A 699 -14.69 -19.73 28.65
C ALA A 699 -13.94 -18.44 28.29
N GLY A 700 -12.86 -18.11 29.01
CA GLY A 700 -12.04 -16.91 28.75
C GLY A 700 -11.00 -17.07 27.64
N ARG A 701 -10.94 -18.24 26.98
CA ARG A 701 -9.95 -18.60 25.95
C ARG A 701 -10.60 -19.02 24.64
N ARG A 702 -11.59 -18.28 24.13
CA ARG A 702 -11.88 -18.41 22.69
C ARG A 702 -10.63 -17.89 21.97
N LEU A 703 -9.81 -18.83 21.49
CA LEU A 703 -8.72 -18.56 20.56
C LEU A 703 -9.31 -17.64 19.48
N GLU A 704 -8.83 -16.41 19.40
CA GLU A 704 -9.25 -15.46 18.38
C GLU A 704 -8.63 -15.91 17.06
N TRP A 705 -9.12 -17.02 16.51
CA TRP A 705 -8.59 -17.71 15.33
C TRP A 705 -8.43 -16.74 14.15
N TRP A 706 -9.30 -15.75 14.03
CA TRP A 706 -9.21 -14.72 13.01
C TRP A 706 -7.91 -13.91 13.14
N ARG A 707 -7.40 -13.66 14.35
CA ARG A 707 -6.11 -12.97 14.56
C ARG A 707 -4.94 -13.84 14.19
N ILE A 708 -5.02 -15.13 14.52
CA ILE A 708 -4.03 -16.11 14.09
C ILE A 708 -3.95 -16.14 12.57
N VAL A 709 -5.11 -16.20 11.90
CA VAL A 709 -5.19 -16.18 10.43
C VAL A 709 -4.64 -14.88 9.88
N LEU A 710 -5.10 -13.71 10.35
CA LEU A 710 -4.63 -12.42 9.83
C LEU A 710 -3.13 -12.19 10.11
N ALA A 711 -2.62 -12.58 11.28
CA ALA A 711 -1.20 -12.48 11.59
C ALA A 711 -0.37 -13.46 10.75
N GLY A 712 -0.85 -14.69 10.54
CA GLY A 712 -0.23 -15.67 9.66
C GLY A 712 -0.17 -15.19 8.21
N LEU A 713 -1.26 -14.61 7.71
CA LEU A 713 -1.34 -14.02 6.37
C LEU A 713 -0.47 -12.77 6.23
N ALA A 714 -0.41 -11.90 7.26
CA ALA A 714 0.49 -10.75 7.25
C ALA A 714 1.97 -11.20 7.25
N GLY A 715 2.31 -12.21 8.06
CA GLY A 715 3.63 -12.83 8.07
C GLY A 715 3.99 -13.47 6.71
N ALA A 716 3.06 -14.23 6.11
CA ALA A 716 3.21 -14.74 4.75
C ALA A 716 3.43 -13.60 3.75
N GLY A 717 2.66 -12.51 3.86
CA GLY A 717 2.79 -11.33 3.01
C GLY A 717 4.17 -10.70 3.08
N VAL A 718 4.74 -10.53 4.29
CA VAL A 718 6.12 -10.06 4.46
C VAL A 718 7.10 -10.97 3.69
N ILE A 719 6.99 -12.29 3.87
CA ILE A 719 7.90 -13.26 3.25
C ILE A 719 7.73 -13.34 1.74
N LEU A 720 6.49 -13.34 1.24
CA LEU A 720 6.16 -13.45 -0.18
C LEU A 720 6.41 -12.17 -0.97
N VAL A 721 6.53 -11.02 -0.31
CA VAL A 721 7.09 -9.81 -0.94
C VAL A 721 8.61 -9.82 -0.86
N ARG A 722 9.17 -10.42 0.19
CA ARG A 722 10.60 -10.36 0.50
C ARG A 722 11.08 -11.59 1.27
N ALA A 723 11.75 -12.50 0.58
CA ALA A 723 12.08 -13.82 1.12
C ALA A 723 13.15 -13.76 2.23
N ASP A 724 14.03 -12.76 2.18
CA ASP A 724 15.06 -12.47 3.19
C ASP A 724 14.47 -12.05 4.55
N MET A 725 13.19 -11.67 4.60
CA MET A 725 12.49 -11.25 5.82
C MET A 725 11.90 -12.41 6.64
N VAL A 726 12.14 -13.67 6.29
CA VAL A 726 11.67 -14.81 7.10
C VAL A 726 12.22 -14.78 8.53
N VAL A 727 13.47 -14.35 8.69
CA VAL A 727 14.10 -14.17 10.01
C VAL A 727 13.40 -13.05 10.78
N LEU A 728 13.06 -11.95 10.11
CA LEU A 728 12.29 -10.86 10.72
C LEU A 728 10.93 -11.35 11.21
N VAL A 729 10.17 -12.09 10.40
CA VAL A 729 8.86 -12.63 10.80
C VAL A 729 9.00 -13.58 12.00
N ALA A 730 10.03 -14.42 12.01
CA ALA A 730 10.33 -15.29 13.15
C ALA A 730 10.69 -14.48 14.42
N MET A 731 11.55 -13.47 14.31
CA MET A 731 11.92 -12.58 15.41
C MET A 731 10.73 -11.79 15.93
N VAL A 732 9.92 -11.20 15.04
CA VAL A 732 8.71 -10.48 15.40
C VAL A 732 7.76 -11.40 16.15
N GLY A 733 7.48 -12.58 15.61
CA GLY A 733 6.61 -13.57 16.25
C GLY A 733 7.15 -14.04 17.60
N GLY A 734 8.44 -14.38 17.69
CA GLY A 734 9.07 -14.87 18.92
C GLY A 734 9.14 -13.83 20.03
N THR A 735 9.55 -12.60 19.70
CA THR A 735 9.62 -11.50 20.67
C THR A 735 8.23 -11.01 21.09
N PHE A 736 7.24 -10.96 20.19
CA PHE A 736 5.85 -10.72 20.59
C PHE A 736 5.34 -11.81 21.53
N THR A 737 5.71 -13.07 21.28
CA THR A 737 5.34 -14.19 22.14
C THR A 737 5.89 -14.00 23.54
N ALA A 738 7.16 -13.60 23.66
CA ALA A 738 7.79 -13.28 24.94
C ALA A 738 7.15 -12.06 25.63
N MET A 739 7.00 -10.94 24.91
CA MET A 739 6.52 -9.66 25.48
C MET A 739 5.04 -9.69 25.88
N PHE A 740 4.19 -10.31 25.05
CA PHE A 740 2.75 -10.36 25.27
C PHE A 740 2.29 -11.68 25.90
N ARG A 741 3.24 -12.54 26.28
CA ARG A 741 3.01 -13.84 26.92
C ARG A 741 2.02 -14.67 26.12
N TRP A 742 2.12 -14.62 24.79
CA TRP A 742 1.31 -15.50 23.96
C TRP A 742 1.76 -16.93 24.21
N GLY A 743 0.80 -17.83 24.40
CA GLY A 743 1.15 -19.24 24.46
C GLY A 743 1.65 -19.71 23.10
N TRP A 744 2.52 -20.72 23.08
CA TRP A 744 2.94 -21.43 21.86
C TRP A 744 1.76 -21.85 20.98
N ARG A 745 0.58 -22.11 21.60
CA ARG A 745 -0.69 -22.41 20.92
C ARG A 745 -1.22 -21.31 20.00
N THR A 746 -0.78 -20.06 20.16
CA THR A 746 -1.13 -18.95 19.26
C THR A 746 -0.04 -18.73 18.22
N TRP A 747 1.23 -18.79 18.65
CA TRP A 747 2.36 -18.50 17.78
C TRP A 747 2.63 -19.62 16.76
N VAL A 748 2.57 -20.90 17.17
CA VAL A 748 2.81 -22.03 16.26
C VAL A 748 1.84 -22.01 15.08
N PRO A 749 0.51 -21.80 15.24
CA PRO A 749 -0.39 -21.64 14.11
C PRO A 749 -0.08 -20.43 13.22
N ILE A 750 0.36 -19.30 13.78
CA ILE A 750 0.75 -18.12 12.99
C ILE A 750 1.96 -18.43 12.13
N ALA A 751 3.00 -19.03 12.72
CA ALA A 751 4.21 -19.44 12.02
C ALA A 751 3.89 -20.50 10.95
N ALA A 752 3.07 -21.51 11.30
CA ALA A 752 2.65 -22.55 10.37
C ALA A 752 1.85 -21.99 9.18
N LEU A 753 0.97 -21.01 9.41
CA LEU A 753 0.26 -20.33 8.31
C LEU A 753 1.23 -19.50 7.46
N ALA A 754 2.10 -18.70 8.09
CA ALA A 754 3.06 -17.87 7.37
C ALA A 754 3.98 -18.71 6.48
N LEU A 755 4.56 -19.77 7.04
CA LEU A 755 5.42 -20.70 6.32
C LEU A 755 4.64 -21.56 5.33
N GLY A 756 3.42 -22.00 5.65
CA GLY A 756 2.60 -22.79 4.74
C GLY A 756 2.26 -22.05 3.44
N PHE A 757 1.96 -20.75 3.53
CA PHE A 757 1.74 -19.91 2.35
C PHE A 757 3.04 -19.54 1.62
N ALA A 758 4.16 -19.41 2.33
CA ALA A 758 5.44 -19.07 1.73
C ALA A 758 6.21 -20.28 1.17
N ALA A 759 5.94 -21.50 1.66
CA ALA A 759 6.67 -22.72 1.33
C ALA A 759 6.74 -23.02 -0.17
N PRO A 760 5.67 -22.85 -0.98
CA PRO A 760 5.77 -23.05 -2.43
C PRO A 760 6.87 -22.22 -3.09
N MET A 761 7.06 -20.97 -2.67
CA MET A 761 8.13 -20.10 -3.16
C MET A 761 9.52 -20.67 -2.84
N TYR A 762 9.76 -21.09 -1.59
CA TYR A 762 11.05 -21.69 -1.19
C TYR A 762 11.33 -23.02 -1.90
N VAL A 763 10.32 -23.89 -2.05
CA VAL A 763 10.44 -25.14 -2.82
C VAL A 763 10.78 -24.82 -4.27
N GLY A 764 10.21 -23.74 -4.81
CA GLY A 764 10.49 -23.27 -6.15
C GLY A 764 11.93 -22.77 -6.33
N TYR A 765 12.45 -22.03 -5.34
CA TYR A 765 13.85 -21.59 -5.36
C TYR A 765 14.79 -22.79 -5.29
N TRP A 766 14.52 -23.75 -4.40
CA TRP A 766 15.27 -25.01 -4.36
C TRP A 766 15.28 -25.72 -5.71
N ALA A 767 14.11 -25.84 -6.33
CA ALA A 767 13.96 -26.58 -7.59
C ALA A 767 14.64 -25.90 -8.79
N THR A 768 14.63 -24.56 -8.83
CA THR A 768 15.13 -23.81 -10.00
C THR A 768 16.55 -23.28 -9.84
N GLN A 769 17.01 -23.12 -8.60
CA GLN A 769 18.31 -22.53 -8.28
C GLN A 769 19.19 -23.45 -7.43
N GLY A 770 18.67 -24.59 -6.97
CA GLY A 770 19.39 -25.48 -6.05
C GLY A 770 19.53 -24.93 -4.62
N ASP A 771 18.86 -23.82 -4.30
CA ASP A 771 18.96 -23.12 -3.01
C ASP A 771 17.59 -22.58 -2.60
N PRO A 772 17.00 -22.98 -1.44
CA PRO A 772 15.68 -22.49 -1.08
C PRO A 772 15.75 -21.00 -0.69
N PHE A 773 16.91 -20.52 -0.23
CA PHE A 773 17.13 -19.15 0.21
C PHE A 773 17.82 -18.31 -0.86
N TRP A 774 17.67 -18.69 -2.13
CA TRP A 774 18.34 -18.05 -3.26
C TRP A 774 18.38 -16.51 -3.21
N PRO A 775 17.29 -15.76 -2.94
CA PRO A 775 17.37 -14.31 -2.87
C PRO A 775 18.34 -13.78 -1.81
N GLY A 776 18.40 -14.45 -0.65
CA GLY A 776 19.32 -14.11 0.43
C GLY A 776 20.77 -14.46 0.09
N THR A 777 21.00 -15.63 -0.49
CA THR A 777 22.33 -16.10 -0.90
C THR A 777 22.90 -15.28 -2.07
N TYR A 778 22.06 -14.97 -3.06
CA TYR A 778 22.38 -14.08 -4.16
C TYR A 778 22.76 -12.70 -3.63
N GLY A 779 21.93 -12.10 -2.78
CA GLY A 779 22.19 -10.80 -2.16
C GLY A 779 23.48 -10.79 -1.33
N ALA A 780 23.73 -11.83 -0.54
CA ALA A 780 24.96 -11.97 0.24
C ALA A 780 26.21 -12.07 -0.64
N SER A 781 26.12 -12.79 -1.77
CA SER A 781 27.23 -12.93 -2.73
C SER A 781 27.54 -11.62 -3.44
N VAL A 782 26.50 -10.88 -3.85
CA VAL A 782 26.63 -9.52 -4.40
C VAL A 782 27.26 -8.58 -3.38
N ASN A 783 26.81 -8.60 -2.12
CA ASN A 783 27.36 -7.75 -1.07
C ASN A 783 28.82 -8.05 -0.77
N ARG A 784 29.23 -9.33 -0.72
CA ARG A 784 30.63 -9.73 -0.59
C ARG A 784 31.47 -9.12 -1.72
N ASN A 785 31.04 -9.28 -2.96
CA ASN A 785 31.78 -8.80 -4.13
C ASN A 785 31.93 -7.27 -4.13
N LEU A 786 30.87 -6.57 -3.73
CA LEU A 786 30.85 -5.11 -3.65
C LEU A 786 31.67 -4.54 -2.49
N GLU A 787 31.73 -5.24 -1.36
CA GLU A 787 32.43 -4.79 -0.17
C GLU A 787 33.93 -5.07 -0.20
N PHE A 788 34.35 -6.17 -0.86
CA PHE A 788 35.75 -6.57 -0.94
C PHE A 788 36.28 -6.63 -2.39
N PRO A 789 36.24 -5.52 -3.15
CA PRO A 789 36.71 -5.49 -4.53
C PRO A 789 38.21 -5.81 -4.65
N GLU A 790 39.01 -5.55 -3.61
CA GLU A 790 40.44 -5.87 -3.56
C GLU A 790 40.73 -7.38 -3.55
N ARG A 791 39.71 -8.22 -3.31
CA ARG A 791 39.84 -9.68 -3.27
C ARG A 791 39.43 -10.34 -4.59
N MET A 792 39.04 -9.59 -5.61
CA MET A 792 38.69 -10.14 -6.93
C MET A 792 39.84 -10.97 -7.51
N GLY A 793 39.52 -12.16 -8.03
CA GLY A 793 40.48 -13.14 -8.55
C GLY A 793 41.13 -14.05 -7.49
N THR A 794 40.85 -13.85 -6.20
CA THR A 794 41.30 -14.76 -5.13
C THR A 794 40.29 -15.89 -4.88
N PRO A 795 40.70 -17.02 -4.25
CA PRO A 795 39.77 -18.10 -3.93
C PRO A 795 38.54 -17.60 -3.15
N GLY A 796 37.34 -17.92 -3.67
CA GLY A 796 36.06 -17.47 -3.11
C GLY A 796 35.50 -16.18 -3.71
N PHE A 797 36.23 -15.52 -4.60
CA PHE A 797 35.83 -14.30 -5.31
C PHE A 797 35.88 -14.53 -6.83
N PRO A 798 35.00 -13.87 -7.60
CA PRO A 798 35.09 -13.91 -9.06
C PRO A 798 36.33 -13.15 -9.55
N SER A 799 36.79 -13.48 -10.74
CA SER A 799 37.72 -12.62 -11.48
C SER A 799 37.07 -11.29 -11.87
N ALA A 800 37.88 -10.27 -12.18
CA ALA A 800 37.35 -8.98 -12.62
C ALA A 800 36.47 -9.08 -13.88
N ALA A 801 36.82 -9.98 -14.82
CA ALA A 801 36.03 -10.22 -16.03
C ALA A 801 34.68 -10.89 -15.72
N GLU A 802 34.67 -11.89 -14.82
CA GLU A 802 33.42 -12.52 -14.37
C GLU A 802 32.52 -11.56 -13.61
N TYR A 803 33.10 -10.72 -12.74
CA TYR A 803 32.37 -9.69 -12.02
C TYR A 803 31.76 -8.63 -12.94
N ALA A 804 32.51 -8.18 -13.96
CA ALA A 804 32.02 -7.24 -14.96
C ALA A 804 30.86 -7.82 -15.79
N ALA A 805 30.86 -9.13 -16.05
CA ALA A 805 29.77 -9.83 -16.71
C ALA A 805 28.56 -10.08 -15.76
N ASN A 806 28.84 -10.37 -14.49
CA ASN A 806 27.84 -10.64 -13.47
C ASN A 806 28.38 -10.28 -12.08
N TRP A 807 27.89 -9.19 -11.52
CA TRP A 807 28.10 -8.77 -10.12
C TRP A 807 27.88 -9.84 -9.04
N ALA A 808 27.07 -10.87 -9.30
CA ALA A 808 26.85 -12.00 -8.39
C ALA A 808 27.75 -13.21 -8.67
N ALA A 809 28.74 -13.07 -9.55
CA ALA A 809 29.65 -14.16 -9.92
C ALA A 809 30.47 -14.68 -8.73
N GLY A 810 31.01 -15.89 -8.91
CA GLY A 810 31.75 -16.64 -7.90
C GLY A 810 30.85 -17.60 -7.10
N PRO A 811 31.41 -18.28 -6.09
CA PRO A 811 30.64 -19.21 -5.29
C PRO A 811 29.58 -18.47 -4.47
N LEU A 812 28.37 -19.04 -4.45
CA LEU A 812 27.26 -18.56 -3.66
C LEU A 812 27.56 -18.71 -2.17
N ILE A 813 27.27 -17.66 -1.38
CA ILE A 813 27.45 -17.67 0.08
C ILE A 813 26.15 -17.36 0.80
N SER A 814 25.94 -18.00 1.95
CA SER A 814 24.76 -17.71 2.78
C SER A 814 24.88 -16.33 3.45
N PRO A 815 23.76 -15.70 3.86
CA PRO A 815 23.79 -14.50 4.69
C PRO A 815 24.60 -14.68 5.98
N ILE A 816 24.54 -15.85 6.61
CA ILE A 816 25.32 -16.14 7.83
C ILE A 816 26.83 -16.13 7.53
N THR A 817 27.24 -16.73 6.41
CA THR A 817 28.62 -16.71 5.94
C THR A 817 29.08 -15.27 5.67
N TYR A 818 28.24 -14.43 5.06
CA TYR A 818 28.55 -13.02 4.84
C TYR A 818 28.72 -12.26 6.17
N PHE A 819 27.73 -12.32 7.08
CA PHE A 819 27.76 -11.54 8.32
C PHE A 819 28.78 -12.01 9.36
N PHE A 820 29.12 -13.30 9.40
CA PHE A 820 29.99 -13.85 10.46
C PHE A 820 31.25 -14.55 9.94
N GLY A 821 31.32 -14.83 8.63
CA GLY A 821 32.51 -15.39 7.98
C GLY A 821 33.42 -14.31 7.38
N TYR A 822 32.86 -13.19 6.93
CA TYR A 822 33.62 -12.05 6.39
C TYR A 822 33.79 -10.91 7.39
N HIS A 823 33.10 -10.96 8.53
CA HIS A 823 33.15 -9.93 9.56
C HIS A 823 33.31 -10.54 10.95
N THR A 824 34.10 -9.88 11.79
CA THR A 824 34.17 -10.22 13.21
C THR A 824 32.88 -9.78 13.93
N PRO A 825 32.50 -10.43 15.05
CA PRO A 825 31.35 -9.98 15.85
C PRO A 825 31.44 -8.51 16.29
N MET A 826 32.67 -8.01 16.51
CA MET A 826 32.91 -6.61 16.87
C MET A 826 32.64 -5.67 15.68
N GLN A 827 33.12 -6.00 14.48
CA GLN A 827 32.77 -5.25 13.25
C GLN A 827 31.26 -5.28 13.00
N PHE A 828 30.62 -6.43 13.20
CA PHE A 828 29.16 -6.54 13.07
C PHE A 828 28.42 -5.55 13.97
N LEU A 829 28.83 -5.45 15.25
CA LEU A 829 28.25 -4.51 16.19
C LEU A 829 28.57 -3.04 15.81
N GLN A 830 29.83 -2.75 15.47
CA GLN A 830 30.26 -1.40 15.09
C GLN A 830 29.51 -0.89 13.86
N TYR A 831 29.43 -1.70 12.79
CA TYR A 831 28.69 -1.35 11.58
C TYR A 831 27.18 -1.26 11.85
N SER A 832 26.63 -2.11 12.72
CA SER A 832 25.23 -1.97 13.14
C SER A 832 24.95 -0.64 13.84
N ILE A 833 25.83 -0.19 14.73
CA ILE A 833 25.68 1.11 15.42
C ILE A 833 25.84 2.27 14.43
N ALA A 834 26.90 2.24 13.60
CA ALA A 834 27.16 3.27 12.60
C ALA A 834 26.01 3.38 11.60
N GLY A 835 25.48 2.25 11.13
CA GLY A 835 24.35 2.25 10.21
C GLY A 835 23.04 2.64 10.86
N PHE A 836 22.83 2.36 12.15
CA PHE A 836 21.70 2.90 12.89
C PHE A 836 21.75 4.44 12.91
N GLU A 837 22.88 5.03 13.30
CA GLU A 837 23.05 6.49 13.25
C GLU A 837 22.80 7.04 11.85
N ARG A 838 23.43 6.43 10.84
CA ARG A 838 23.32 6.83 9.44
C ARG A 838 21.88 6.80 8.94
N ILE A 839 21.13 5.73 9.24
CA ILE A 839 19.73 5.59 8.84
C ILE A 839 18.88 6.75 9.38
N PHE A 840 19.01 7.10 10.66
CA PHE A 840 18.19 8.17 11.22
C PHE A 840 18.67 9.55 10.80
N ARG A 841 19.99 9.78 10.82
CA ARG A 841 20.59 11.10 10.58
C ARG A 841 20.66 11.47 9.11
N GLU A 842 21.11 10.55 8.26
CA GLU A 842 21.38 10.84 6.84
C GLU A 842 20.24 10.44 5.92
N ILE A 843 19.28 9.64 6.39
CA ILE A 843 18.19 9.14 5.54
C ILE A 843 16.82 9.57 6.04
N LEU A 844 16.36 9.11 7.20
CA LEU A 844 14.98 9.35 7.65
C LEU A 844 14.71 10.81 8.05
N PHE A 845 15.69 11.44 8.71
CA PHE A 845 15.65 12.83 9.14
C PHE A 845 16.76 13.66 8.49
N ALA A 846 17.13 13.30 7.25
CA ALA A 846 18.01 14.10 6.42
C ALA A 846 17.51 15.55 6.42
N ASP A 847 18.40 16.49 6.72
CA ASP A 847 18.12 17.93 6.79
C ASP A 847 17.07 18.34 7.84
N GLN A 848 16.74 17.47 8.79
CA GLN A 848 15.71 17.68 9.82
C GLN A 848 16.27 17.46 11.24
N PRO A 849 17.28 18.25 11.68
CA PRO A 849 17.96 18.03 12.97
C PRO A 849 17.02 18.12 14.17
N VAL A 850 15.98 18.97 14.10
CA VAL A 850 14.96 19.09 15.14
C VAL A 850 14.17 17.79 15.29
N LEU A 851 13.75 17.16 14.18
CA LEU A 851 13.03 15.89 14.25
C LEU A 851 13.94 14.75 14.74
N LEU A 852 15.22 14.77 14.40
CA LEU A 852 16.20 13.81 14.94
C LEU A 852 16.33 13.92 16.47
N VAL A 853 16.41 15.14 17.02
CA VAL A 853 16.44 15.35 18.48
C VAL A 853 15.13 14.88 19.12
N LEU A 854 13.98 15.26 18.56
CA LEU A 854 12.67 14.82 19.04
C LEU A 854 12.50 13.31 18.97
N PHE A 855 13.06 12.66 17.95
CA PHE A 855 13.08 11.21 17.82
C PHE A 855 13.80 10.57 19.01
N TRP A 856 15.01 11.02 19.36
CA TRP A 856 15.76 10.48 20.48
C TRP A 856 15.08 10.72 21.83
N VAL A 857 14.55 11.93 22.07
CA VAL A 857 13.76 12.26 23.26
C VAL A 857 12.53 11.36 23.35
N GLY A 858 11.81 11.21 22.24
CA GLY A 858 10.62 10.38 22.13
C GLY A 858 10.90 8.89 22.36
N LEU A 859 12.03 8.40 21.85
CA LEU A 859 12.49 7.04 22.07
C LEU A 859 12.79 6.81 23.56
N GLY A 860 13.53 7.71 24.21
CA GLY A 860 13.78 7.66 25.64
C GLY A 860 12.49 7.69 26.47
N PHE A 861 11.57 8.60 26.15
CA PHE A 861 10.26 8.65 26.81
C PHE A 861 9.42 7.41 26.57
N SER A 862 9.49 6.79 25.39
CA SER A 862 8.75 5.56 25.12
C SER A 862 9.24 4.40 25.98
N VAL A 863 10.55 4.31 26.22
CA VAL A 863 11.15 3.32 27.14
C VAL A 863 10.71 3.59 28.58
N VAL A 864 10.89 4.81 29.07
CA VAL A 864 10.55 5.18 30.47
C VAL A 864 9.05 5.03 30.76
N SER A 865 8.19 5.34 29.79
CA SER A 865 6.73 5.22 29.94
C SER A 865 6.18 3.81 29.65
N GLY A 866 7.05 2.83 29.37
CA GLY A 866 6.67 1.45 29.08
C GLY A 866 5.95 1.26 27.74
N ARG A 867 6.06 2.22 26.81
CA ARG A 867 5.52 2.14 25.44
C ARG A 867 6.49 1.41 24.52
N TRP A 868 6.86 0.20 24.92
CA TRP A 868 7.89 -0.64 24.29
C TRP A 868 7.66 -0.94 22.81
N ILE A 869 6.44 -0.79 22.28
CA ILE A 869 6.14 -1.06 20.86
C ILE A 869 6.95 -0.19 19.89
N ILE A 870 7.31 1.04 20.28
CA ILE A 870 8.16 1.93 19.48
C ILE A 870 9.60 1.39 19.41
N PRO A 871 10.35 1.28 20.53
CA PRO A 871 11.75 0.83 20.49
C PRO A 871 11.86 -0.59 19.97
N TRP A 872 10.90 -1.45 20.30
CA TRP A 872 10.82 -2.80 19.77
C TRP A 872 10.61 -2.81 18.25
N GLY A 873 9.70 -1.98 17.72
CA GLY A 873 9.44 -1.91 16.28
C GLY A 873 10.65 -1.43 15.49
N ILE A 874 11.36 -0.42 16.00
CA ILE A 874 12.64 0.06 15.45
C ILE A 874 13.69 -1.05 15.50
N ALA A 875 13.86 -1.71 16.65
CA ALA A 875 14.85 -2.76 16.80
C ALA A 875 14.57 -3.93 15.85
N MET A 876 13.33 -4.40 15.74
CA MET A 876 13.02 -5.52 14.83
C MET A 876 13.19 -5.13 13.37
N THR A 877 12.77 -3.94 12.95
CA THR A 877 12.86 -3.55 11.54
C THR A 877 14.28 -3.20 11.08
N LEU A 878 15.20 -2.91 11.99
CA LEU A 878 16.59 -2.55 11.63
C LEU A 878 17.63 -3.60 12.05
N LEU A 879 17.45 -4.27 13.19
CA LEU A 879 18.43 -5.20 13.74
C LEU A 879 18.06 -6.65 13.40
N PRO A 880 19.06 -7.50 13.07
CA PRO A 880 20.50 -7.19 13.09
C PRO A 880 21.05 -6.73 11.71
N PHE A 881 20.37 -7.03 10.61
CA PHE A 881 20.99 -6.99 9.29
C PHE A 881 20.99 -5.63 8.59
N TYR A 882 19.91 -4.83 8.67
CA TYR A 882 19.82 -3.59 7.89
C TYR A 882 20.62 -2.44 8.47
N ALA A 883 20.67 -2.36 9.80
CA ALA A 883 21.59 -1.45 10.47
C ALA A 883 23.03 -1.80 10.09
N PHE A 884 23.42 -3.08 10.09
CA PHE A 884 24.74 -3.50 9.64
C PHE A 884 25.02 -3.06 8.19
N MET A 885 24.13 -3.41 7.26
CA MET A 885 24.29 -3.09 5.83
C MET A 885 24.38 -1.60 5.53
N ALA A 886 23.84 -0.74 6.40
CA ALA A 886 23.95 0.72 6.25
C ALA A 886 25.28 1.27 6.80
N GLY A 887 25.93 0.57 7.72
CA GLY A 887 27.15 1.02 8.40
C GLY A 887 28.45 0.46 7.85
N VAL A 888 28.41 -0.49 6.90
CA VAL A 888 29.61 -0.92 6.17
C VAL A 888 30.21 0.28 5.40
N PRO A 889 31.55 0.37 5.25
CA PRO A 889 32.22 1.54 4.66
C PRO A 889 31.74 1.91 3.24
N ASN A 890 31.38 0.89 2.45
CA ASN A 890 30.86 1.04 1.09
C ASN A 890 29.44 0.44 1.00
N PRO A 891 28.40 1.11 1.53
CA PRO A 891 27.06 0.57 1.47
C PRO A 891 26.46 0.82 0.09
N TRP A 892 26.64 -0.18 -0.76
CA TRP A 892 26.03 -0.22 -2.09
C TRP A 892 24.55 -0.57 -2.05
N VAL A 893 24.14 -1.28 -1.00
CA VAL A 893 22.74 -1.62 -0.75
C VAL A 893 22.03 -0.38 -0.23
N PHE A 894 21.24 0.27 -1.10
CA PHE A 894 20.45 1.49 -0.85
C PHE A 894 19.89 1.51 0.59
N PRO A 895 20.58 2.16 1.56
CA PRO A 895 20.19 2.04 2.95
C PRO A 895 18.82 2.71 3.19
N GLY A 896 18.40 3.60 2.29
CA GLY A 896 17.05 4.15 2.28
C GLY A 896 15.93 3.13 2.11
N ARG A 897 16.11 2.09 1.28
CA ARG A 897 15.05 1.10 1.04
C ARG A 897 14.59 0.41 2.33
N TYR A 898 15.51 0.19 3.27
CA TYR A 898 15.24 -0.51 4.52
C TYR A 898 14.82 0.43 5.64
N ALA A 899 15.38 1.64 5.65
CA ALA A 899 15.04 2.68 6.61
C ALA A 899 13.52 2.95 6.67
N HIS A 900 12.82 2.83 5.53
CA HIS A 900 11.37 3.06 5.46
C HIS A 900 10.53 2.15 6.35
N GLN A 901 11.01 0.94 6.68
CA GLN A 901 10.27 0.02 7.56
C GLN A 901 10.30 0.48 9.03
N ALA A 902 11.34 1.21 9.43
CA ALA A 902 11.48 1.79 10.76
C ALA A 902 10.77 3.14 10.90
N LEU A 903 10.54 3.85 9.79
CA LEU A 903 9.94 5.19 9.77
C LEU A 903 8.62 5.31 10.53
N PRO A 904 7.64 4.38 10.41
CA PRO A 904 6.41 4.41 11.22
C PRO A 904 6.67 4.54 12.73
N PHE A 905 7.62 3.77 13.24
CA PHE A 905 7.95 3.76 14.66
C PHE A 905 8.76 4.99 15.06
N ALA A 906 9.65 5.46 14.19
CA ALA A 906 10.40 6.71 14.38
C ALA A 906 9.46 7.93 14.45
N ALA A 907 8.49 8.00 13.54
CA ALA A 907 7.47 9.05 13.53
C ALA A 907 6.59 9.01 14.80
N LEU A 908 6.25 7.81 15.28
CA LEU A 908 5.54 7.66 16.56
C LEU A 908 6.40 8.07 17.76
N ALA A 909 7.72 7.87 17.72
CA ALA A 909 8.64 8.37 18.74
C ALA A 909 8.63 9.91 18.77
N VAL A 910 8.81 10.56 17.61
CA VAL A 910 8.74 12.03 17.49
C VAL A 910 7.39 12.56 17.98
N ALA A 911 6.29 11.97 17.52
CA ALA A 911 4.95 12.33 17.97
C ALA A 911 4.78 12.15 19.49
N TRP A 912 5.37 11.10 20.08
CA TRP A 912 5.36 10.89 21.52
C TRP A 912 6.17 11.95 22.28
N ALA A 913 7.30 12.44 21.73
CA ALA A 913 8.04 13.55 22.33
C ALA A 913 7.20 14.83 22.38
N VAL A 914 6.57 15.18 21.26
CA VAL A 914 5.78 16.41 21.10
C VAL A 914 4.50 16.36 21.96
N CYS A 915 3.79 15.24 21.92
CA CYS A 915 2.47 15.13 22.54
C CYS A 915 2.52 14.56 23.96
N GLY A 916 3.53 13.75 24.28
CA GLY A 916 3.59 12.98 25.52
C GLY A 916 3.73 13.85 26.75
N LEU A 917 4.51 14.93 26.71
CA LEU A 917 4.70 15.84 27.85
C LEU A 917 3.38 16.50 28.30
N PRO A 918 2.60 17.17 27.41
CA PRO A 918 1.28 17.67 27.78
C PRO A 918 0.34 16.58 28.30
N ILE A 919 0.33 15.40 27.67
CA ILE A 919 -0.54 14.27 28.08
C ILE A 919 -0.17 13.79 29.49
N ILE A 920 1.12 13.64 29.77
CA ILE A 920 1.62 13.23 31.09
C ILE A 920 1.25 14.29 32.12
N GLY A 921 1.49 15.58 31.82
CA GLY A 921 1.15 16.71 32.69
C GLY A 921 -0.34 16.77 33.05
N ILE A 922 -1.22 16.68 32.04
CA ILE A 922 -2.68 16.66 32.23
C ILE A 922 -3.08 15.43 33.07
N SER A 923 -2.52 14.26 32.77
CA SER A 923 -2.86 13.03 33.50
C SER A 923 -2.41 13.06 34.97
N TRP A 924 -1.27 13.71 35.23
CA TRP A 924 -0.74 13.90 36.58
C TRP A 924 -1.59 14.89 37.37
N PHE A 925 -1.95 16.02 36.75
CA PHE A 925 -2.85 17.03 37.34
C PHE A 925 -4.22 16.44 37.69
N ASN A 926 -4.83 15.68 36.77
CA ASN A 926 -6.12 15.03 37.02
C ASN A 926 -6.05 13.99 38.15
N ARG A 927 -4.98 13.19 38.24
CA ARG A 927 -4.79 12.24 39.36
C ARG A 927 -4.62 12.97 40.70
N ARG A 928 -3.94 14.11 40.71
CA ARG A 928 -3.76 14.93 41.91
C ARG A 928 -5.09 15.51 42.37
N ASN A 929 -5.89 16.07 41.47
CA ASN A 929 -7.21 16.63 41.80
C ASN A 929 -8.19 15.56 42.30
N VAL A 930 -8.19 14.36 41.72
CA VAL A 930 -9.03 13.24 42.22
C VAL A 930 -8.58 12.80 43.61
N ARG A 931 -7.28 12.80 43.92
CA ARG A 931 -6.80 12.53 45.28
C ARG A 931 -7.21 13.62 46.26
N ILE A 932 -7.07 14.90 45.90
CA ILE A 932 -7.47 16.04 46.74
C ILE A 932 -8.98 16.02 47.01
N ALA A 933 -9.80 15.76 45.98
CA ALA A 933 -11.25 15.65 46.13
C ALA A 933 -11.67 14.50 47.05
N ARG A 934 -10.99 13.35 46.96
CA ARG A 934 -11.25 12.20 47.85
C ARG A 934 -10.76 12.41 49.29
N SER A 935 -9.69 13.18 49.49
CA SER A 935 -9.23 13.53 50.84
C SER A 935 -10.08 14.63 51.49
N GLY A 936 -10.72 15.50 50.69
CA GLY A 936 -11.56 16.59 51.18
C GLY A 936 -13.00 16.20 51.51
N SER A 937 -13.51 15.08 51.00
CA SER A 937 -14.88 14.60 51.26
C SER A 937 -15.00 13.67 52.47
N GLY A 938 -13.98 13.60 53.33
CA GLY A 938 -13.95 12.79 54.54
C GLY A 938 -13.93 13.62 55.84
N GLY A 939 -14.25 14.91 55.76
CA GLY A 939 -14.41 15.82 56.90
C GLY A 939 -15.86 16.14 57.16
#